data_AF-A0A972IDJ0-F1
#
_entry.id   AF-A0A972IDJ0-F1
#
_cell.length_a   1.000
_cell.length_b   1.000
_cell.length_c   1.000
_cell.angle_alpha   90.00
_cell.angle_beta   90.00
_cell.angle_gamma   90.00
#
_symmetry.space_group_name_H-M   'P 1'
#
loop_
_entity.id
_entity.type
_entity.pdbx_description
1 polymer ?
#
loop_
_entity_poly.entity_id
_entity_poly.type
_entity_poly.pdbx_seq_one_letter_code
_entity_poly.pdbx_strand_id
1 'polypeptide(L)'
;MKRLFVMIVTFAFLLSILVPTSVSAKEPFTSINVPKANTAPVIDGKVSDGEYKLVASYDKDDPAWNRDTFGIDGKDVRMDVYATWDEEYFYFAVIVTNLDPNYTPGPNKYVFEQPSLMTGMLYDDPTLAKFAEPSGKENWDWGDAAAQSFAREWTVGTTKEGTDFMNASGYSGVNHFGAVRSHADFKASVTHGDVDIYEQAVPWSAIGKTEGIEVGGKAGLALSACVLSSTLDFDGGYICFASGLNGGKSFARYALVNLTANEPFDNVNQETSTSSAKEPFASINVPKAKTAPVIDGIISDEEYKRVASYDKNDPVWNRDTYGVEDLDVNMDIYATWDEEYFYLAVAVTNLDPDYTPGPNKYVFEQPSLMTAMIYDDPTLPQFAEPSGNESWDWGAAYSQPFAKEWTVGTTKDGTDFMNAAGYSGVNHFGAVRSHANFKVSVSHGNVDIYEQAIPWEAIGKTEGIEIGGKAGLALTAHVLSATADSDGAFICFASGIEGGKSFERYALVNLTANEPFDKADLQVFNPSVKEPFTSINVPKAKTAPVIDGKISDEEYKRVAVYDKDDPAWNRDTFGIDEDEVKMEVFATWDEEYFYLAVIVSNLEPNYTPGPNTYVFEQPSLMTGMLYDDPTLPQFAEPSGNDSWDWNAAYSQPFAREWTVGTTKDGIDFMKAAGYSSVNHFGAVRSDPNFKVAVTHGDADIYEQAIPWSAIGKTEGIEIGGKAALALSACVKSATFKTDGGYVCFASGINGGKSFERYARVNLTANEPFDKVNLDEYKKEEPVPAETTQTVTTKEETTKAETTTKEETTTKAETTTKAETTTKAETTDGSADKIDDGTQGTGNRVVFFIIAPLLVIIIVVAVYLINKKQAKNPK
;
A
#
# COMPACT_ATOMS: atom_id res chain seq x y z
N MET A 1 63.12 -15.17 40.99
CA MET A 1 62.17 -15.37 39.88
C MET A 1 61.08 -16.40 40.19
N LYS A 2 61.28 -17.74 40.10
CA LYS A 2 60.17 -18.74 40.22
C LYS A 2 59.15 -18.47 41.35
N ARG A 3 59.58 -18.22 42.60
CA ARG A 3 58.66 -17.91 43.72
C ARG A 3 57.80 -16.65 43.51
N LEU A 4 58.37 -15.59 42.90
CA LEU A 4 57.64 -14.36 42.59
C LEU A 4 56.63 -14.59 41.45
N PHE A 5 56.99 -15.38 40.44
CA PHE A 5 56.07 -15.74 39.35
C PHE A 5 54.88 -16.56 39.87
N VAL A 6 55.13 -17.55 40.73
CA VAL A 6 54.05 -18.27 41.43
C VAL A 6 53.19 -17.31 42.25
N MET A 7 53.79 -16.40 43.04
CA MET A 7 53.02 -15.47 43.86
C MET A 7 52.14 -14.53 43.03
N ILE A 8 52.63 -14.02 41.89
CA ILE A 8 51.85 -13.20 40.95
C ILE A 8 50.72 -14.01 40.32
N VAL A 9 50.99 -15.24 39.87
CA VAL A 9 49.96 -16.13 39.30
C VAL A 9 48.90 -16.47 40.34
N THR A 10 49.28 -16.83 41.58
CA THR A 10 48.34 -17.11 42.66
C THR A 10 47.54 -15.88 43.08
N PHE A 11 48.14 -14.68 43.08
CA PHE A 11 47.42 -13.44 43.39
C PHE A 11 46.45 -13.04 42.28
N ALA A 12 46.82 -13.25 41.00
CA ALA A 12 45.91 -13.10 39.87
C ALA A 12 44.78 -14.15 39.91
N PHE A 13 45.07 -15.39 40.33
CA PHE A 13 44.06 -16.44 40.49
C PHE A 13 43.08 -16.12 41.62
N LEU A 14 43.57 -15.59 42.75
CA LEU A 14 42.74 -15.08 43.85
C LEU A 14 41.89 -13.88 43.41
N LEU A 15 42.43 -12.97 42.60
CA LEU A 15 41.65 -11.89 41.98
C LEU A 15 40.59 -12.40 40.98
N SER A 16 40.83 -13.51 40.28
CA SER A 16 39.80 -14.15 39.44
C SER A 16 38.77 -14.98 40.22
N ILE A 17 39.05 -15.32 41.48
CA ILE A 17 38.08 -15.91 42.41
C ILE A 17 37.27 -14.80 43.11
N LEU A 18 37.84 -13.61 43.27
CA LEU A 18 37.14 -12.36 43.59
C LEU A 18 36.36 -11.83 42.37
N VAL A 19 35.56 -12.69 41.74
CA VAL A 19 34.39 -12.23 40.99
C VAL A 19 33.51 -11.49 42.01
N PRO A 20 33.17 -10.21 41.78
CA PRO A 20 32.11 -9.59 42.56
C PRO A 20 30.84 -10.37 42.26
N THR A 21 30.32 -11.10 43.24
CA THR A 21 28.95 -11.60 43.19
C THR A 21 28.04 -10.38 43.34
N SER A 22 27.88 -9.65 42.24
CA SER A 22 26.96 -8.54 42.13
C SER A 22 25.56 -9.10 42.26
N VAL A 23 25.06 -9.05 43.49
CA VAL A 23 23.67 -9.33 43.85
C VAL A 23 22.82 -8.23 43.21
N SER A 24 22.54 -8.39 41.92
CA SER A 24 21.61 -7.57 41.16
C SER A 24 20.19 -8.00 41.49
N ALA A 25 19.28 -7.05 41.56
CA ALA A 25 17.87 -7.40 41.54
C ALA A 25 17.51 -8.13 40.24
N LYS A 26 16.37 -8.82 40.25
CA LYS A 26 15.71 -9.27 39.03
C LYS A 26 15.33 -8.02 38.22
N GLU A 27 15.44 -8.05 36.90
CA GLU A 27 14.86 -6.98 36.07
C GLU A 27 13.33 -6.97 36.23
N PRO A 28 12.66 -5.81 36.14
CA PRO A 28 11.21 -5.74 36.15
C PRO A 28 10.64 -6.47 34.94
N PHE A 29 9.50 -7.14 35.11
CA PHE A 29 8.93 -7.93 34.01
C PHE A 29 8.20 -7.05 32.99
N THR A 30 7.54 -6.01 33.48
CA THR A 30 6.97 -4.90 32.69
C THR A 30 7.08 -3.62 33.53
N SER A 31 6.69 -2.46 32.98
CA SER A 31 6.62 -1.21 33.73
C SER A 31 5.37 -0.43 33.39
N ILE A 32 4.75 0.16 34.40
CA ILE A 32 3.50 0.91 34.31
C ILE A 32 3.67 2.33 34.87
N ASN A 33 3.09 3.31 34.20
CA ASN A 33 3.10 4.71 34.62
C ASN A 33 1.76 5.07 35.25
N VAL A 34 1.80 5.40 36.54
CA VAL A 34 0.63 5.69 37.37
C VAL A 34 0.60 7.20 37.66
N PRO A 35 -0.37 7.96 37.15
CA PRO A 35 -0.42 9.41 37.33
C PRO A 35 -0.87 9.79 38.73
N LYS A 36 -0.44 10.98 39.16
CA LYS A 36 -0.88 11.57 40.43
C LYS A 36 -2.35 12.04 40.36
N ALA A 37 -3.13 11.69 41.37
CA ALA A 37 -4.51 12.10 41.55
C ALA A 37 -4.64 13.62 41.70
N ASN A 38 -5.59 14.22 40.97
CA ASN A 38 -6.04 15.60 41.19
C ASN A 38 -7.14 15.67 42.28
N THR A 39 -7.93 14.60 42.40
CA THR A 39 -8.91 14.36 43.46
C THR A 39 -8.75 12.90 43.90
N ALA A 40 -8.75 12.63 45.20
CA ALA A 40 -8.67 11.26 45.72
C ALA A 40 -9.92 10.43 45.34
N PRO A 41 -9.78 9.21 44.78
CA PRO A 41 -10.91 8.34 44.44
C PRO A 41 -11.84 7.98 45.59
N VAL A 42 -13.12 7.79 45.29
CA VAL A 42 -14.18 7.45 46.24
C VAL A 42 -14.41 5.94 46.27
N ILE A 43 -13.66 5.25 47.15
CA ILE A 43 -13.75 3.79 47.33
C ILE A 43 -15.18 3.34 47.69
N ASP A 44 -15.95 2.93 46.68
CA ASP A 44 -17.35 2.54 46.80
C ASP A 44 -17.70 1.24 46.04
N GLY A 45 -16.78 0.72 45.22
CA GLY A 45 -16.91 -0.54 44.49
C GLY A 45 -17.11 -0.34 42.98
N LYS A 46 -16.69 0.80 42.45
CA LYS A 46 -16.76 1.16 41.02
C LYS A 46 -15.41 1.67 40.55
N VAL A 47 -15.38 2.07 39.28
CA VAL A 47 -14.34 2.91 38.69
C VAL A 47 -15.12 4.00 37.94
N SER A 48 -14.80 5.28 38.13
CA SER A 48 -15.56 6.40 37.53
C SER A 48 -14.66 7.34 36.72
N ASP A 49 -15.24 7.98 35.71
CA ASP A 49 -14.60 8.95 34.82
C ASP A 49 -13.76 9.97 35.61
N GLY A 50 -12.46 10.04 35.33
CA GLY A 50 -11.55 10.99 35.97
C GLY A 50 -11.01 10.62 37.37
N GLU A 51 -11.42 9.50 37.97
CA GLU A 51 -10.86 9.03 39.25
C GLU A 51 -9.56 8.23 39.08
N TYR A 52 -9.48 7.41 38.03
CA TYR A 52 -8.34 6.52 37.78
C TYR A 52 -7.82 6.65 36.33
N LYS A 53 -6.65 6.06 36.09
CA LYS A 53 -6.15 5.76 34.75
C LYS A 53 -5.98 4.24 34.60
N LEU A 54 -6.31 3.66 33.45
CA LEU A 54 -5.94 2.30 33.10
C LEU A 54 -4.42 2.19 32.94
N VAL A 55 -3.81 1.21 33.61
CA VAL A 55 -2.35 1.04 33.63
C VAL A 55 -1.87 -0.33 33.17
N ALA A 56 -2.76 -1.33 33.10
CA ALA A 56 -2.56 -2.58 32.37
C ALA A 56 -3.91 -3.28 32.11
N SER A 57 -4.06 -3.96 30.97
CA SER A 57 -5.19 -4.87 30.69
C SER A 57 -4.70 -6.21 30.15
N TYR A 58 -5.46 -7.27 30.43
CA TYR A 58 -5.08 -8.65 30.09
C TYR A 58 -4.98 -8.86 28.58
N ASP A 59 -3.78 -9.25 28.16
CA ASP A 59 -3.53 -9.94 26.91
C ASP A 59 -2.92 -11.32 27.24
N LYS A 60 -3.34 -12.34 26.49
CA LYS A 60 -2.86 -13.73 26.61
C LYS A 60 -1.44 -13.90 26.04
N ASP A 61 -1.04 -13.04 25.10
CA ASP A 61 0.20 -13.13 24.34
C ASP A 61 1.30 -12.19 24.90
N ASP A 62 0.94 -11.11 25.61
CA ASP A 62 1.85 -10.33 26.45
C ASP A 62 2.40 -11.18 27.62
N PRO A 63 3.73 -11.42 27.69
CA PRO A 63 4.32 -12.24 28.73
C PRO A 63 4.25 -11.63 30.13
N ALA A 64 3.86 -10.36 30.30
CA ALA A 64 3.62 -9.78 31.63
C ALA A 64 2.46 -10.49 32.35
N TRP A 65 1.51 -11.03 31.60
CA TRP A 65 0.39 -11.81 32.12
C TRP A 65 0.74 -13.29 32.28
N ASN A 66 -0.06 -13.98 33.07
CA ASN A 66 -0.06 -15.43 33.14
C ASN A 66 -1.46 -15.91 33.49
N ARG A 67 -1.85 -17.05 32.89
CA ARG A 67 -3.13 -17.70 33.10
C ARG A 67 -2.88 -19.08 33.69
N ASP A 68 -3.50 -19.40 34.82
CA ASP A 68 -3.46 -20.77 35.29
C ASP A 68 -4.41 -21.65 34.46
N THR A 69 -4.02 -22.89 34.19
CA THR A 69 -4.76 -23.77 33.26
C THR A 69 -5.94 -24.51 33.92
N PHE A 70 -6.13 -24.33 35.23
CA PHE A 70 -7.23 -24.94 35.99
C PHE A 70 -8.60 -24.37 35.57
N GLY A 71 -9.30 -25.09 34.69
CA GLY A 71 -10.71 -24.89 34.34
C GLY A 71 -11.01 -23.71 33.41
N ILE A 72 -10.09 -22.77 33.24
CA ILE A 72 -10.30 -21.55 32.43
C ILE A 72 -9.71 -21.61 31.01
N ASP A 73 -9.04 -22.69 30.62
CA ASP A 73 -8.55 -22.82 29.23
C ASP A 73 -9.71 -22.74 28.20
N GLY A 74 -9.45 -22.09 27.06
CA GLY A 74 -10.46 -21.79 26.05
C GLY A 74 -11.58 -20.84 26.47
N LYS A 75 -11.55 -20.26 27.68
CA LYS A 75 -12.49 -19.19 28.09
C LYS A 75 -11.98 -17.82 27.64
N ASP A 76 -12.90 -16.96 27.22
CA ASP A 76 -12.66 -15.53 27.18
C ASP A 76 -12.58 -14.97 28.61
N VAL A 77 -11.68 -14.01 28.85
CA VAL A 77 -11.45 -13.35 30.14
C VAL A 77 -10.80 -11.98 29.97
N ARG A 78 -11.27 -11.02 30.76
CA ARG A 78 -10.70 -9.68 30.95
C ARG A 78 -10.15 -9.55 32.37
N MET A 79 -9.02 -8.85 32.51
CA MET A 79 -8.53 -8.33 33.80
C MET A 79 -7.87 -6.98 33.53
N ASP A 80 -8.55 -5.90 33.93
CA ASP A 80 -8.07 -4.53 33.79
C ASP A 80 -7.61 -4.00 35.14
N VAL A 81 -6.48 -3.31 35.16
CA VAL A 81 -5.85 -2.73 36.34
C VAL A 81 -5.80 -1.21 36.14
N TYR A 82 -6.61 -0.50 36.89
CA TYR A 82 -6.65 0.95 36.96
C TYR A 82 -5.90 1.42 38.20
N ALA A 83 -5.14 2.52 38.12
CA ALA A 83 -4.41 3.06 39.26
C ALA A 83 -4.24 4.58 39.23
N THR A 84 -4.05 5.17 40.41
CA THR A 84 -3.58 6.55 40.63
C THR A 84 -2.89 6.64 42.01
N TRP A 85 -2.29 7.77 42.37
CA TRP A 85 -1.61 7.95 43.66
C TRP A 85 -1.68 9.39 44.19
N ASP A 86 -1.56 9.56 45.50
CA ASP A 86 -1.24 10.84 46.14
C ASP A 86 -0.18 10.66 47.26
N GLU A 87 0.10 11.73 48.00
CA GLU A 87 1.06 11.72 49.11
C GLU A 87 0.73 10.73 50.24
N GLU A 88 -0.54 10.32 50.41
CA GLU A 88 -0.99 9.45 51.51
C GLU A 88 -1.26 8.00 51.04
N TYR A 89 -1.76 7.82 49.80
CA TYR A 89 -2.25 6.54 49.29
C TYR A 89 -1.72 6.16 47.89
N PHE A 90 -1.59 4.84 47.69
CA PHE A 90 -1.68 4.22 46.38
C PHE A 90 -3.13 3.75 46.15
N TYR A 91 -3.74 4.18 45.06
CA TYR A 91 -5.11 3.80 44.69
C TYR A 91 -5.07 2.85 43.50
N PHE A 92 -5.84 1.77 43.56
CA PHE A 92 -6.05 0.94 42.38
C PHE A 92 -7.41 0.24 42.41
N ALA A 93 -7.94 -0.01 41.22
CA ALA A 93 -9.13 -0.80 41.00
C ALA A 93 -8.83 -1.89 39.98
N VAL A 94 -9.39 -3.08 40.18
CA VAL A 94 -9.31 -4.18 39.20
C VAL A 94 -10.71 -4.58 38.77
N ILE A 95 -10.97 -4.53 37.46
CA ILE A 95 -12.18 -5.08 36.85
C ILE A 95 -11.81 -6.42 36.21
N VAL A 96 -12.50 -7.49 36.56
CA VAL A 96 -12.16 -8.84 36.09
C VAL A 96 -13.40 -9.67 35.76
N THR A 97 -13.37 -10.47 34.69
CA THR A 97 -14.48 -11.36 34.32
C THR A 97 -14.79 -12.34 35.44
N ASN A 98 -16.07 -12.44 35.85
CA ASN A 98 -16.51 -13.46 36.78
C ASN A 98 -17.05 -14.67 36.00
N LEU A 99 -16.28 -15.76 35.92
CA LEU A 99 -16.68 -16.99 35.22
C LEU A 99 -17.60 -17.89 36.07
N ASP A 100 -17.83 -17.55 37.33
CA ASP A 100 -18.72 -18.28 38.24
C ASP A 100 -19.44 -17.34 39.22
N PRO A 101 -20.35 -16.46 38.74
CA PRO A 101 -21.07 -15.49 39.58
C PRO A 101 -22.04 -16.15 40.57
N ASN A 102 -22.17 -17.48 40.53
CA ASN A 102 -22.98 -18.28 41.45
C ASN A 102 -22.12 -19.29 42.25
N TYR A 103 -20.82 -19.02 42.38
CA TYR A 103 -19.83 -19.95 42.94
C TYR A 103 -20.22 -20.59 44.27
N THR A 104 -19.73 -21.81 44.51
CA THR A 104 -19.85 -22.47 45.81
C THR A 104 -18.49 -22.50 46.46
N PRO A 105 -18.29 -21.89 47.65
CA PRO A 105 -17.01 -21.94 48.36
C PRO A 105 -16.48 -23.37 48.47
N GLY A 106 -15.18 -23.53 48.24
CA GLY A 106 -14.50 -24.83 48.30
C GLY A 106 -14.59 -25.48 49.69
N PRO A 107 -14.27 -26.79 49.79
CA PRO A 107 -14.46 -27.57 51.01
C PRO A 107 -13.63 -27.06 52.19
N ASN A 108 -12.55 -26.29 51.95
CA ASN A 108 -11.67 -25.76 52.98
C ASN A 108 -11.96 -24.30 53.35
N LYS A 109 -12.67 -23.54 52.49
CA LYS A 109 -12.87 -22.08 52.56
C LYS A 109 -11.56 -21.27 52.49
N TYR A 110 -10.62 -21.67 51.65
CA TYR A 110 -9.48 -20.80 51.36
C TYR A 110 -9.91 -19.64 50.46
N VAL A 111 -9.26 -18.47 50.60
CA VAL A 111 -9.48 -17.33 49.68
C VAL A 111 -9.17 -17.70 48.22
N PHE A 112 -8.26 -18.65 48.05
CA PHE A 112 -7.80 -19.27 46.81
C PHE A 112 -8.88 -20.07 46.06
N GLU A 113 -9.91 -20.55 46.75
CA GLU A 113 -10.94 -21.45 46.17
C GLU A 113 -12.07 -20.70 45.45
N GLN A 114 -12.11 -19.36 45.50
CA GLN A 114 -13.28 -18.55 45.10
C GLN A 114 -12.88 -17.10 44.69
N PRO A 115 -13.79 -16.34 44.03
CA PRO A 115 -13.50 -15.00 43.53
C PRO A 115 -12.88 -14.05 44.56
N SER A 116 -11.65 -13.62 44.27
CA SER A 116 -10.83 -12.78 45.14
C SER A 116 -9.68 -12.15 44.37
N LEU A 117 -9.16 -11.03 44.89
CA LEU A 117 -7.95 -10.39 44.37
C LEU A 117 -6.83 -10.44 45.42
N MET A 118 -5.76 -11.15 45.10
CA MET A 118 -4.48 -11.08 45.80
C MET A 118 -3.64 -9.93 45.25
N THR A 119 -2.97 -9.19 46.13
CA THR A 119 -2.06 -8.09 45.77
C THR A 119 -0.77 -8.19 46.55
N GLY A 120 0.36 -8.24 45.85
CA GLY A 120 1.70 -8.16 46.42
C GLY A 120 2.38 -6.87 46.00
N MET A 121 2.99 -6.14 46.94
CA MET A 121 3.69 -4.88 46.64
C MET A 121 5.03 -4.74 47.39
N LEU A 122 6.02 -4.19 46.69
CA LEU A 122 7.36 -3.81 47.18
C LEU A 122 7.42 -2.28 47.30
N TYR A 123 7.88 -1.75 48.45
CA TYR A 123 7.69 -0.32 48.77
C TYR A 123 8.54 0.69 47.95
N ASP A 124 9.48 0.25 47.11
CA ASP A 124 10.51 1.10 46.48
C ASP A 124 10.88 0.57 45.08
N ASP A 125 11.80 1.24 44.38
CA ASP A 125 12.37 0.76 43.11
C ASP A 125 12.91 -0.68 43.25
N PRO A 126 12.22 -1.67 42.66
CA PRO A 126 12.56 -3.08 42.85
C PRO A 126 13.85 -3.49 42.12
N THR A 127 14.43 -2.62 41.28
CA THR A 127 15.77 -2.83 40.68
C THR A 127 16.92 -2.65 41.69
N LEU A 128 16.64 -2.08 42.86
CA LEU A 128 17.65 -1.88 43.90
C LEU A 128 18.11 -3.22 44.48
N ALA A 129 19.43 -3.39 44.64
CA ALA A 129 20.07 -4.62 45.11
C ALA A 129 19.57 -5.17 46.47
N LYS A 130 18.79 -4.41 47.24
CA LYS A 130 18.10 -4.86 48.46
C LYS A 130 16.94 -5.84 48.19
N PHE A 131 16.40 -5.88 46.96
CA PHE A 131 15.30 -6.74 46.53
C PHE A 131 15.76 -8.01 45.77
N ALA A 132 17.08 -8.17 45.60
CA ALA A 132 17.65 -9.32 44.91
C ALA A 132 17.39 -10.63 45.64
N GLU A 133 17.22 -11.70 44.87
CA GLU A 133 16.79 -13.00 45.38
C GLU A 133 17.82 -13.64 46.33
N PRO A 134 17.38 -14.35 47.38
CA PRO A 134 18.26 -15.04 48.31
C PRO A 134 19.21 -16.03 47.61
N SER A 135 20.51 -15.90 47.89
CA SER A 135 21.58 -16.55 47.13
C SER A 135 21.42 -18.08 47.07
N GLY A 136 21.12 -18.60 45.86
CA GLY A 136 20.92 -20.03 45.62
C GLY A 136 19.46 -20.45 45.42
N LYS A 137 18.51 -19.51 45.37
CA LYS A 137 17.15 -19.72 44.86
C LYS A 137 16.99 -19.06 43.48
N GLU A 138 15.97 -19.49 42.71
CA GLU A 138 15.63 -18.95 41.38
C GLU A 138 14.41 -18.00 41.38
N ASN A 139 13.75 -17.88 42.54
CA ASN A 139 12.63 -16.98 42.83
C ASN A 139 12.60 -16.73 44.35
N TRP A 140 11.95 -15.64 44.78
CA TRP A 140 11.50 -15.49 46.16
C TRP A 140 10.43 -16.54 46.51
N ASP A 141 10.49 -17.09 47.73
CA ASP A 141 9.41 -17.89 48.31
C ASP A 141 8.72 -17.16 49.47
N TRP A 142 7.52 -17.64 49.83
CA TRP A 142 6.64 -17.01 50.80
C TRP A 142 7.28 -16.83 52.17
N GLY A 143 8.17 -17.75 52.59
CA GLY A 143 8.87 -17.65 53.87
C GLY A 143 9.96 -16.59 53.85
N ASP A 144 10.75 -16.54 52.78
CA ASP A 144 11.79 -15.53 52.60
C ASP A 144 11.20 -14.13 52.44
N ALA A 145 10.10 -13.98 51.70
CA ALA A 145 9.40 -12.72 51.47
C ALA A 145 8.69 -12.21 52.75
N ALA A 146 8.01 -13.08 53.50
CA ALA A 146 7.41 -12.75 54.80
C ALA A 146 8.42 -12.19 55.81
N ALA A 147 9.67 -12.66 55.73
CA ALA A 147 10.74 -12.20 56.60
C ALA A 147 11.28 -10.80 56.24
N GLN A 148 10.93 -10.23 55.08
CA GLN A 148 11.37 -8.91 54.65
C GLN A 148 10.42 -7.81 55.12
N SER A 149 10.98 -6.76 55.72
CA SER A 149 10.22 -5.55 56.03
C SER A 149 9.73 -4.81 54.78
N PHE A 150 10.24 -5.15 53.59
CA PHE A 150 10.01 -4.43 52.34
C PHE A 150 8.90 -4.95 51.42
N ALA A 151 8.38 -6.15 51.68
CA ALA A 151 7.29 -6.75 50.93
C ALA A 151 5.99 -6.75 51.76
N ARG A 152 4.85 -6.51 51.11
CA ARG A 152 3.51 -6.73 51.68
C ARG A 152 2.67 -7.54 50.73
N GLU A 153 1.71 -8.26 51.29
CA GLU A 153 0.72 -8.97 50.51
C GLU A 153 -0.58 -9.16 51.29
N TRP A 154 -1.69 -8.96 50.59
CA TRP A 154 -3.04 -9.04 51.14
C TRP A 154 -4.05 -9.52 50.09
N THR A 155 -5.23 -9.92 50.54
CA THR A 155 -6.30 -10.45 49.68
C THR A 155 -7.63 -9.76 49.99
N VAL A 156 -8.29 -9.23 48.95
CA VAL A 156 -9.62 -8.61 49.03
C VAL A 156 -10.65 -9.52 48.36
N GLY A 157 -11.86 -9.57 48.91
CA GLY A 157 -12.96 -10.39 48.42
C GLY A 157 -14.04 -10.58 49.49
N THR A 158 -15.20 -11.09 49.07
CA THR A 158 -16.35 -11.34 49.94
C THR A 158 -16.84 -12.79 49.79
N THR A 159 -17.52 -13.32 50.80
CA THR A 159 -18.20 -14.62 50.69
C THR A 159 -19.41 -14.52 49.76
N LYS A 160 -19.97 -15.65 49.35
CA LYS A 160 -21.18 -15.73 48.50
C LYS A 160 -22.36 -14.88 49.03
N GLU A 161 -22.41 -14.65 50.34
CA GLU A 161 -23.40 -13.85 51.04
C GLU A 161 -23.04 -12.35 51.15
N GLY A 162 -22.01 -11.88 50.43
CA GLY A 162 -21.55 -10.48 50.42
C GLY A 162 -20.78 -10.06 51.68
N THR A 163 -20.28 -11.01 52.47
CA THR A 163 -19.52 -10.68 53.71
C THR A 163 -18.03 -10.59 53.40
N ASP A 164 -17.42 -9.41 53.57
CA ASP A 164 -15.97 -9.23 53.41
C ASP A 164 -15.16 -10.24 54.26
N PHE A 165 -14.10 -10.80 53.68
CA PHE A 165 -13.34 -11.88 54.30
C PHE A 165 -12.70 -11.54 55.66
N MET A 166 -12.35 -10.28 55.97
CA MET A 166 -11.84 -9.92 57.31
C MET A 166 -12.89 -10.14 58.41
N ASN A 167 -14.17 -10.11 58.05
CA ASN A 167 -15.31 -10.24 58.95
C ASN A 167 -15.96 -11.64 58.91
N ALA A 168 -15.58 -12.47 57.93
CA ALA A 168 -16.24 -13.74 57.66
C ALA A 168 -15.62 -14.92 58.45
N SER A 169 -16.48 -15.74 59.07
CA SER A 169 -16.05 -16.88 59.89
C SER A 169 -15.41 -18.01 59.06
N GLY A 170 -14.09 -18.16 59.22
CA GLY A 170 -13.24 -19.13 58.53
C GLY A 170 -12.03 -18.49 57.81
N TYR A 171 -12.12 -17.21 57.47
CA TYR A 171 -11.18 -16.54 56.55
C TYR A 171 -10.04 -15.79 57.27
N SER A 172 -9.52 -16.35 58.37
CA SER A 172 -8.59 -15.67 59.28
C SER A 172 -7.15 -15.53 58.75
N GLY A 173 -6.95 -15.46 57.44
CA GLY A 173 -5.65 -15.44 56.77
C GLY A 173 -5.47 -14.36 55.68
N VAL A 174 -6.49 -13.56 55.36
CA VAL A 174 -6.59 -12.66 54.17
C VAL A 174 -5.58 -11.48 54.08
N ASN A 175 -4.56 -11.50 54.90
CA ASN A 175 -3.50 -10.50 54.98
C ASN A 175 -2.22 -11.29 55.29
N HIS A 176 -1.65 -11.90 54.24
CA HIS A 176 -0.58 -12.90 54.36
C HIS A 176 0.72 -12.28 54.89
N PHE A 177 1.13 -11.10 54.40
CA PHE A 177 2.36 -10.44 54.82
C PHE A 177 2.15 -8.99 55.27
N GLY A 178 2.33 -8.75 56.57
CA GLY A 178 2.30 -7.42 57.19
C GLY A 178 0.94 -7.09 57.81
N ALA A 179 0.53 -5.82 57.72
CA ALA A 179 -0.64 -5.29 58.43
C ALA A 179 -1.52 -4.40 57.52
N VAL A 180 -1.63 -4.73 56.22
CA VAL A 180 -2.25 -3.85 55.24
C VAL A 180 -3.75 -3.73 55.48
N ARG A 181 -4.48 -4.87 55.53
CA ARG A 181 -5.93 -4.87 55.79
C ARG A 181 -6.32 -4.50 57.24
N SER A 182 -5.34 -4.41 58.14
CA SER A 182 -5.52 -4.00 59.53
C SER A 182 -4.99 -2.60 59.85
N HIS A 183 -4.50 -1.86 58.85
CA HIS A 183 -4.21 -0.44 58.96
C HIS A 183 -5.54 0.33 59.02
N ALA A 184 -5.69 1.26 59.97
CA ALA A 184 -6.97 1.94 60.22
C ALA A 184 -7.51 2.69 58.99
N ASP A 185 -6.60 3.21 58.17
CA ASP A 185 -6.91 4.03 56.99
C ASP A 185 -7.03 3.24 55.68
N PHE A 186 -6.77 1.91 55.69
CA PHE A 186 -6.98 1.05 54.50
C PHE A 186 -8.47 0.94 54.17
N LYS A 187 -8.81 1.12 52.89
CA LYS A 187 -10.18 1.03 52.39
C LYS A 187 -10.21 0.08 51.21
N ALA A 188 -11.23 -0.77 51.17
CA ALA A 188 -11.53 -1.58 50.00
C ALA A 188 -13.05 -1.72 49.84
N SER A 189 -13.51 -1.82 48.60
CA SER A 189 -14.88 -2.20 48.24
C SER A 189 -14.84 -3.28 47.16
N VAL A 190 -15.89 -4.09 47.11
CA VAL A 190 -16.03 -5.19 46.14
C VAL A 190 -17.45 -5.21 45.61
N THR A 191 -17.59 -5.11 44.29
CA THR A 191 -18.85 -5.32 43.58
C THR A 191 -18.77 -6.62 42.80
N HIS A 192 -19.80 -7.46 42.90
CA HIS A 192 -19.90 -8.72 42.16
C HIS A 192 -21.01 -8.62 41.11
N GLY A 193 -20.75 -9.16 39.91
CA GLY A 193 -21.66 -9.13 38.76
C GLY A 193 -21.16 -10.06 37.64
N ASP A 194 -21.42 -9.70 36.38
CA ASP A 194 -20.80 -10.38 35.22
C ASP A 194 -19.28 -10.12 35.15
N VAL A 195 -18.86 -8.98 35.72
CA VAL A 195 -17.49 -8.71 36.16
C VAL A 195 -17.48 -8.47 37.67
N ASP A 196 -16.39 -8.83 38.33
CA ASP A 196 -16.07 -8.42 39.69
C ASP A 196 -15.20 -7.15 39.64
N ILE A 197 -15.48 -6.19 40.52
CA ILE A 197 -14.70 -4.96 40.70
C ILE A 197 -14.10 -4.94 42.11
N TYR A 198 -12.78 -4.89 42.20
CA TYR A 198 -12.02 -4.81 43.46
C TYR A 198 -11.33 -3.45 43.56
N GLU A 199 -11.92 -2.53 44.33
CA GLU A 199 -11.46 -1.15 44.46
C GLU A 199 -10.75 -0.91 45.80
N GLN A 200 -9.58 -0.27 45.80
CA GLN A 200 -8.72 -0.17 46.99
C GLN A 200 -7.98 1.17 47.12
N ALA A 201 -7.97 1.73 48.34
CA ALA A 201 -7.05 2.78 48.76
C ALA A 201 -6.08 2.24 49.81
N VAL A 202 -4.80 2.20 49.47
CA VAL A 202 -3.75 1.56 50.29
C VAL A 202 -2.78 2.62 50.81
N PRO A 203 -2.79 2.93 52.13
CA PRO A 203 -1.86 3.89 52.71
C PRO A 203 -0.41 3.50 52.45
N TRP A 204 0.43 4.43 51.99
CA TRP A 204 1.86 4.17 51.77
C TRP A 204 2.55 3.65 53.04
N SER A 205 2.12 4.13 54.21
CA SER A 205 2.53 3.67 55.54
C SER A 205 2.25 2.19 55.80
N ALA A 206 1.15 1.64 55.29
CA ALA A 206 0.79 0.23 55.43
C ALA A 206 1.73 -0.68 54.61
N ILE A 207 2.14 -0.19 53.44
CA ILE A 207 3.15 -0.82 52.58
C ILE A 207 4.55 -0.72 53.22
N GLY A 208 4.77 0.30 54.05
CA GLY A 208 6.04 0.62 54.69
C GLY A 208 6.85 1.67 53.93
N LYS A 209 6.27 2.28 52.89
CA LYS A 209 6.88 3.42 52.19
C LYS A 209 6.73 4.68 53.04
N THR A 210 7.84 5.38 53.27
CA THR A 210 7.89 6.61 54.08
C THR A 210 8.77 7.71 53.47
N GLU A 211 9.47 7.39 52.38
CA GLU A 211 10.33 8.29 51.59
C GLU A 211 10.09 8.00 50.10
N GLY A 212 10.36 8.96 49.21
CA GLY A 212 10.21 8.78 47.75
C GLY A 212 8.75 8.65 47.26
N ILE A 213 7.80 9.28 47.95
CA ILE A 213 6.40 9.45 47.51
C ILE A 213 6.31 10.79 46.79
N GLU A 214 6.81 10.83 45.56
CA GLU A 214 6.87 12.01 44.71
C GLU A 214 6.90 11.60 43.24
N VAL A 215 6.82 12.57 42.33
CA VAL A 215 6.92 12.35 40.88
C VAL A 215 8.31 11.82 40.54
N GLY A 216 8.38 10.67 39.87
CA GLY A 216 9.60 9.90 39.64
C GLY A 216 9.89 8.85 40.73
N GLY A 217 9.10 8.81 41.80
CA GLY A 217 9.11 7.75 42.80
C GLY A 217 8.65 6.41 42.20
N LYS A 218 9.03 5.30 42.84
CA LYS A 218 8.80 3.94 42.32
C LYS A 218 8.28 2.95 43.35
N ALA A 219 7.73 1.83 42.87
CA ALA A 219 7.36 0.64 43.62
C ALA A 219 7.39 -0.61 42.71
N GLY A 220 7.25 -1.81 43.28
CA GLY A 220 7.01 -3.05 42.54
C GLY A 220 5.64 -3.63 42.84
N LEU A 221 4.86 -4.02 41.83
CA LEU A 221 3.47 -4.53 41.99
C LEU A 221 3.27 -5.90 41.31
N ALA A 222 2.47 -6.77 41.92
CA ALA A 222 1.96 -8.01 41.32
C ALA A 222 0.51 -8.25 41.78
N LEU A 223 -0.31 -8.82 40.91
CA LEU A 223 -1.74 -9.09 41.18
C LEU A 223 -2.12 -10.51 40.70
N SER A 224 -2.99 -11.18 41.44
CA SER A 224 -3.60 -12.45 41.04
C SER A 224 -5.08 -12.45 41.39
N ALA A 225 -5.95 -12.49 40.38
CA ALA A 225 -7.39 -12.58 40.53
C ALA A 225 -7.85 -14.03 40.34
N CYS A 226 -8.61 -14.56 41.29
CA CYS A 226 -9.36 -15.81 41.12
C CYS A 226 -10.66 -15.49 40.38
N VAL A 227 -10.90 -16.11 39.23
CA VAL A 227 -12.02 -15.79 38.31
C VAL A 227 -13.00 -16.95 38.12
N LEU A 228 -12.61 -18.16 38.55
CA LEU A 228 -13.41 -19.38 38.49
C LEU A 228 -13.20 -20.15 39.80
N SER A 229 -14.29 -20.50 40.50
CA SER A 229 -14.18 -21.24 41.75
C SER A 229 -13.70 -22.68 41.55
N SER A 230 -13.05 -23.24 42.57
CA SER A 230 -12.51 -24.58 42.46
C SER A 230 -13.57 -25.67 42.67
N THR A 231 -13.57 -26.66 41.78
CA THR A 231 -14.29 -27.93 41.96
C THR A 231 -13.41 -29.07 42.49
N LEU A 232 -12.14 -28.76 42.83
CA LEU A 232 -11.13 -29.69 43.34
C LEU A 232 -10.46 -29.10 44.60
N ASP A 233 -9.83 -29.94 45.44
CA ASP A 233 -9.52 -29.60 46.84
C ASP A 233 -8.46 -28.51 47.12
N PHE A 234 -7.96 -27.74 46.13
CA PHE A 234 -6.77 -26.87 46.32
C PHE A 234 -6.79 -25.45 45.72
N ASP A 235 -7.08 -25.24 44.43
CA ASP A 235 -6.90 -23.93 43.76
C ASP A 235 -7.97 -23.64 42.71
N GLY A 236 -8.45 -22.39 42.64
CA GLY A 236 -9.33 -21.89 41.58
C GLY A 236 -8.62 -21.56 40.27
N GLY A 237 -9.36 -21.07 39.29
CA GLY A 237 -8.80 -20.58 38.02
C GLY A 237 -8.33 -19.12 38.16
N TYR A 238 -7.06 -18.85 37.82
CA TYR A 238 -6.44 -17.53 38.05
C TYR A 238 -6.02 -16.79 36.78
N ILE A 239 -6.14 -15.47 36.83
CA ILE A 239 -5.45 -14.52 35.95
C ILE A 239 -4.46 -13.72 36.81
N CYS A 240 -3.24 -13.54 36.31
CA CYS A 240 -2.16 -12.91 37.07
C CYS A 240 -1.46 -11.81 36.27
N PHE A 241 -1.46 -10.58 36.78
CA PHE A 241 -0.62 -9.49 36.28
C PHE A 241 0.75 -9.53 36.97
N ALA A 242 1.83 -9.50 36.17
CA ALA A 242 3.21 -9.61 36.62
C ALA A 242 3.41 -10.81 37.57
N SER A 243 3.00 -11.99 37.08
CA SER A 243 2.60 -13.14 37.89
C SER A 243 3.62 -13.72 38.89
N GLY A 244 3.09 -14.25 39.99
CA GLY A 244 3.86 -15.00 40.98
C GLY A 244 3.35 -14.87 42.41
N LEU A 245 2.03 -14.95 42.60
CA LEU A 245 1.36 -14.99 43.91
C LEU A 245 0.51 -16.28 44.08
N ASN A 246 0.69 -17.27 43.21
CA ASN A 246 0.04 -18.58 43.25
C ASN A 246 1.08 -19.71 43.39
N GLY A 247 0.62 -20.92 43.76
CA GLY A 247 1.46 -22.13 43.75
C GLY A 247 2.69 -22.11 44.68
N GLY A 248 2.66 -21.32 45.76
CA GLY A 248 3.74 -21.29 46.77
C GLY A 248 5.01 -20.53 46.36
N LYS A 249 4.95 -19.67 45.33
CA LYS A 249 5.99 -18.69 44.99
C LYS A 249 5.45 -17.27 45.19
N SER A 250 6.31 -16.33 45.59
CA SER A 250 5.94 -14.93 45.86
C SER A 250 6.83 -14.01 45.03
N PHE A 251 6.31 -12.96 44.41
CA PHE A 251 7.09 -11.99 43.62
C PHE A 251 8.02 -12.63 42.56
N ALA A 252 7.60 -13.75 41.97
CA ALA A 252 8.38 -14.45 40.94
C ALA A 252 8.59 -13.56 39.69
N ARG A 253 7.61 -12.71 39.40
CA ARG A 253 7.68 -11.52 38.55
C ARG A 253 7.07 -10.35 39.34
N TYR A 254 7.24 -9.14 38.83
CA TYR A 254 6.59 -7.92 39.30
C TYR A 254 6.66 -6.85 38.19
N ALA A 255 5.74 -5.89 38.21
CA ALA A 255 5.76 -4.70 37.37
C ALA A 255 6.46 -3.55 38.10
N LEU A 256 7.32 -2.80 37.41
CA LEU A 256 7.87 -1.54 37.91
C LEU A 256 6.81 -0.45 37.78
N VAL A 257 6.30 0.00 38.93
CA VAL A 257 5.41 1.15 39.04
C VAL A 257 6.27 2.41 39.04
N ASN A 258 6.07 3.30 38.07
CA ASN A 258 6.59 4.67 38.09
C ASN A 258 5.45 5.63 38.47
N LEU A 259 5.69 6.47 39.48
CA LEU A 259 4.75 7.50 39.91
C LEU A 259 4.96 8.76 39.04
N THR A 260 4.02 9.06 38.15
CA THR A 260 4.13 10.16 37.17
C THR A 260 3.26 11.36 37.52
N ALA A 261 3.50 12.49 36.85
CA ALA A 261 2.70 13.72 36.97
C ALA A 261 1.81 13.89 35.74
N ASN A 262 0.57 14.35 35.96
CA ASN A 262 -0.32 14.95 34.97
C ASN A 262 -0.33 14.26 33.59
N GLU A 263 -0.60 12.96 33.57
CA GLU A 263 -1.16 12.29 32.40
C GLU A 263 -2.70 12.43 32.45
N PRO A 264 -3.42 12.37 31.32
CA PRO A 264 -4.89 12.34 31.34
C PRO A 264 -5.41 11.12 32.11
N PHE A 265 -6.60 11.30 32.70
CA PHE A 265 -7.37 10.25 33.38
C PHE A 265 -8.44 9.75 32.42
N ASP A 266 -8.83 8.48 32.54
CA ASP A 266 -9.68 7.82 31.56
C ASP A 266 -11.18 8.02 31.87
N ASN A 267 -11.99 7.96 30.81
CA ASN A 267 -13.45 7.90 30.92
C ASN A 267 -13.88 6.43 30.92
N VAL A 268 -14.51 5.98 31.99
CA VAL A 268 -14.69 4.55 32.32
C VAL A 268 -15.89 3.93 31.58
N ASN A 269 -16.66 4.75 30.88
CA ASN A 269 -17.67 4.30 29.92
C ASN A 269 -17.09 3.90 28.54
N GLN A 270 -15.77 3.97 28.33
CA GLN A 270 -15.11 3.22 27.26
C GLN A 270 -14.89 1.77 27.71
N GLU A 271 -15.43 0.82 26.95
CA GLU A 271 -15.11 -0.59 27.15
C GLU A 271 -13.65 -0.85 26.73
N THR A 272 -12.75 -0.84 27.71
CA THR A 272 -11.36 -1.28 27.52
C THR A 272 -11.31 -2.81 27.44
N SER A 273 -11.80 -3.34 26.31
CA SER A 273 -11.22 -4.55 25.76
C SER A 273 -9.76 -4.27 25.37
N THR A 274 -8.93 -5.32 25.32
CA THR A 274 -7.59 -5.25 24.72
C THR A 274 -7.67 -5.31 23.19
N SER A 275 -8.58 -4.53 22.59
CA SER A 275 -8.42 -4.10 21.22
C SER A 275 -7.22 -3.15 21.18
N SER A 276 -6.04 -3.72 20.92
CA SER A 276 -4.91 -2.94 20.39
C SER A 276 -5.43 -2.19 19.17
N ALA A 277 -5.30 -0.85 19.14
CA ALA A 277 -5.76 -0.05 18.02
C ALA A 277 -5.21 -0.65 16.72
N LYS A 278 -6.11 -1.09 15.84
CA LYS A 278 -5.80 -1.97 14.71
C LYS A 278 -4.68 -1.32 13.88
N GLU A 279 -3.57 -2.02 13.70
CA GLU A 279 -2.43 -1.50 12.92
C GLU A 279 -2.91 -1.03 11.54
N PRO A 280 -2.51 0.16 11.07
CA PRO A 280 -3.00 0.72 9.83
C PRO A 280 -2.58 -0.17 8.65
N PHE A 281 -3.55 -0.54 7.82
CA PHE A 281 -3.32 -1.43 6.69
C PHE A 281 -2.37 -0.80 5.65
N ALA A 282 -2.40 0.53 5.58
CA ALA A 282 -1.54 1.38 4.78
C ALA A 282 -1.34 2.73 5.47
N SER A 283 -0.38 3.53 5.03
CA SER A 283 -0.32 4.95 5.38
C SER A 283 -0.10 5.81 4.14
N ILE A 284 -0.87 6.90 4.04
CA ILE A 284 -0.89 7.81 2.90
C ILE A 284 -0.68 9.25 3.36
N ASN A 285 0.12 10.00 2.62
CA ASN A 285 0.37 11.42 2.88
C ASN A 285 -0.55 12.29 2.04
N VAL A 286 -1.39 13.08 2.70
CA VAL A 286 -2.29 14.04 2.06
C VAL A 286 -1.68 15.45 2.23
N PRO A 287 -1.33 16.16 1.15
CA PRO A 287 -0.77 17.51 1.23
C PRO A 287 -1.86 18.55 1.53
N LYS A 288 -1.44 19.67 2.10
CA LYS A 288 -2.30 20.83 2.29
C LYS A 288 -2.59 21.52 0.95
N ALA A 289 -3.83 21.95 0.76
CA ALA A 289 -4.28 22.72 -0.39
C ALA A 289 -3.57 24.09 -0.45
N LYS A 290 -3.18 24.50 -1.67
CA LYS A 290 -2.70 25.87 -1.95
C LYS A 290 -3.86 26.85 -2.17
N THR A 291 -4.94 26.31 -2.71
CA THR A 291 -6.24 26.92 -3.00
C THR A 291 -7.29 25.85 -2.75
N ALA A 292 -8.39 26.21 -2.08
CA ALA A 292 -9.50 25.30 -1.81
C ALA A 292 -10.13 24.79 -3.12
N PRO A 293 -10.21 23.46 -3.35
CA PRO A 293 -10.79 22.88 -4.55
C PRO A 293 -12.23 23.33 -4.87
N VAL A 294 -12.51 23.49 -6.16
CA VAL A 294 -13.86 23.76 -6.68
C VAL A 294 -14.63 22.47 -6.88
N ILE A 295 -15.53 22.15 -5.95
CA ILE A 295 -16.39 20.95 -6.05
C ILE A 295 -17.40 21.10 -7.20
N ASP A 296 -17.06 20.56 -8.37
CA ASP A 296 -17.89 20.57 -9.58
C ASP A 296 -17.95 19.21 -10.30
N GLY A 297 -17.09 18.25 -9.94
CA GLY A 297 -17.05 16.89 -10.50
C GLY A 297 -15.89 16.63 -11.45
N ILE A 298 -14.89 17.52 -11.47
CA ILE A 298 -13.66 17.42 -12.28
C ILE A 298 -12.44 17.33 -11.35
N ILE A 299 -11.53 16.39 -11.59
CA ILE A 299 -10.27 16.29 -10.83
C ILE A 299 -9.18 17.10 -11.53
N SER A 300 -8.50 17.98 -10.79
CA SER A 300 -7.45 18.90 -11.29
C SER A 300 -6.09 18.64 -10.64
N ASP A 301 -4.99 18.69 -11.42
CA ASP A 301 -3.61 18.54 -10.93
C ASP A 301 -3.07 19.78 -10.20
N GLU A 302 -3.77 20.93 -10.28
CA GLU A 302 -3.45 22.11 -9.48
C GLU A 302 -4.09 22.08 -8.07
N GLU A 303 -5.13 21.27 -7.88
CA GLU A 303 -5.97 21.25 -6.66
C GLU A 303 -5.76 20.00 -5.80
N TYR A 304 -5.62 18.81 -6.43
CA TYR A 304 -5.55 17.52 -5.76
C TYR A 304 -4.20 16.81 -5.95
N LYS A 305 -3.84 15.94 -4.99
CA LYS A 305 -2.78 14.93 -5.17
C LYS A 305 -3.41 13.53 -5.24
N ARG A 306 -2.96 12.68 -6.16
CA ARG A 306 -3.24 11.24 -6.08
C ARG A 306 -2.54 10.63 -4.87
N VAL A 307 -3.28 9.88 -4.06
CA VAL A 307 -2.78 9.25 -2.82
C VAL A 307 -2.89 7.73 -2.84
N ALA A 308 -3.71 7.15 -3.73
CA ALA A 308 -3.72 5.73 -4.05
C ALA A 308 -4.27 5.47 -5.47
N SER A 309 -3.94 4.29 -6.03
CA SER A 309 -4.37 3.78 -7.34
C SER A 309 -4.61 2.28 -7.23
N TYR A 310 -5.59 1.74 -7.93
CA TYR A 310 -5.91 0.31 -7.87
C TYR A 310 -4.84 -0.54 -8.56
N ASP A 311 -4.24 -1.45 -7.80
CA ASP A 311 -3.54 -2.62 -8.30
C ASP A 311 -3.98 -3.80 -7.42
N LYS A 312 -4.51 -4.86 -8.04
CA LYS A 312 -4.95 -6.09 -7.36
C LYS A 312 -3.82 -6.86 -6.65
N ASN A 313 -2.57 -6.47 -6.85
CA ASN A 313 -1.39 -6.99 -6.17
C ASN A 313 -0.89 -6.06 -5.04
N ASP A 314 -1.35 -4.82 -4.97
CA ASP A 314 -0.90 -3.83 -4.00
C ASP A 314 -1.57 -4.09 -2.63
N PRO A 315 -0.78 -4.19 -1.53
CA PRO A 315 -1.29 -4.56 -0.21
C PRO A 315 -2.13 -3.48 0.49
N VAL A 316 -2.43 -2.34 -0.14
CA VAL A 316 -3.35 -1.30 0.36
C VAL A 316 -4.81 -1.60 0.01
N TRP A 317 -5.07 -2.51 -0.94
CA TRP A 317 -6.42 -2.91 -1.36
C TRP A 317 -6.92 -4.14 -0.60
N ASN A 318 -8.23 -4.21 -0.35
CA ASN A 318 -8.79 -5.44 0.22
C ASN A 318 -8.96 -6.52 -0.87
N ARG A 319 -8.87 -7.79 -0.48
CA ARG A 319 -8.97 -8.97 -1.34
C ARG A 319 -10.35 -9.64 -1.35
N ASP A 320 -11.33 -8.98 -0.73
CA ASP A 320 -12.73 -9.42 -0.64
C ASP A 320 -13.60 -8.74 -1.72
N THR A 321 -12.99 -8.27 -2.81
CA THR A 321 -13.63 -7.54 -3.91
C THR A 321 -14.49 -8.46 -4.77
N TYR A 322 -15.81 -8.41 -4.59
CA TYR A 322 -16.75 -9.29 -5.27
C TYR A 322 -16.96 -8.88 -6.75
N GLY A 323 -17.03 -9.88 -7.63
CA GLY A 323 -17.42 -9.72 -9.04
C GLY A 323 -16.38 -9.06 -9.97
N VAL A 324 -15.35 -8.40 -9.45
CA VAL A 324 -14.35 -7.63 -10.23
C VAL A 324 -13.07 -8.40 -10.59
N GLU A 325 -12.87 -9.63 -10.12
CA GLU A 325 -11.59 -10.36 -10.23
C GLU A 325 -11.07 -10.52 -11.69
N ASP A 326 -12.00 -10.66 -12.64
CA ASP A 326 -11.79 -10.80 -14.09
C ASP A 326 -12.25 -9.56 -14.91
N LEU A 327 -12.57 -8.43 -14.26
CA LEU A 327 -13.07 -7.21 -14.92
C LEU A 327 -11.97 -6.11 -14.96
N ASP A 328 -11.97 -5.28 -16.00
CA ASP A 328 -11.04 -4.14 -16.14
C ASP A 328 -11.53 -2.93 -15.34
N VAL A 329 -11.41 -3.05 -14.01
CA VAL A 329 -11.88 -2.06 -13.05
C VAL A 329 -10.69 -1.39 -12.38
N ASN A 330 -10.68 -0.06 -12.45
CA ASN A 330 -9.66 0.77 -11.83
C ASN A 330 -10.35 1.71 -10.82
N MET A 331 -9.71 1.98 -9.68
CA MET A 331 -10.14 2.99 -8.70
C MET A 331 -8.94 3.85 -8.27
N ASP A 332 -9.03 5.16 -8.47
CA ASP A 332 -8.02 6.14 -8.10
C ASP A 332 -8.57 7.03 -6.98
N ILE A 333 -7.71 7.39 -6.02
CA ILE A 333 -8.08 8.22 -4.88
C ILE A 333 -7.19 9.45 -4.84
N TYR A 334 -7.83 10.61 -4.85
CA TYR A 334 -7.24 11.93 -4.85
C TYR A 334 -7.65 12.67 -3.57
N ALA A 335 -6.70 13.32 -2.90
CA ALA A 335 -6.98 14.03 -1.65
C ALA A 335 -6.13 15.29 -1.46
N THR A 336 -6.67 16.25 -0.71
CA THR A 336 -6.01 17.45 -0.23
C THR A 336 -6.73 17.96 1.05
N TRP A 337 -6.20 18.92 1.78
CA TRP A 337 -6.86 19.44 3.00
C TRP A 337 -6.59 20.93 3.27
N ASP A 338 -7.49 21.59 3.99
CA ASP A 338 -7.24 22.88 4.65
C ASP A 338 -7.85 22.92 6.06
N GLU A 339 -7.79 24.08 6.72
CA GLU A 339 -8.32 24.29 8.07
C GLU A 339 -9.83 24.04 8.22
N GLU A 340 -10.63 24.15 7.16
CA GLU A 340 -12.10 23.98 7.20
C GLU A 340 -12.54 22.61 6.67
N TYR A 341 -11.80 22.04 5.71
CA TYR A 341 -12.20 20.87 4.93
C TYR A 341 -11.12 19.81 4.73
N PHE A 342 -11.54 18.54 4.78
CA PHE A 342 -10.88 17.44 4.06
C PHE A 342 -11.49 17.35 2.66
N TYR A 343 -10.66 17.31 1.62
CA TYR A 343 -11.10 17.20 0.23
C TYR A 343 -10.76 15.81 -0.29
N LEU A 344 -11.77 15.13 -0.83
CA LEU A 344 -11.67 13.77 -1.35
C LEU A 344 -12.32 13.71 -2.72
N ALA A 345 -11.57 13.28 -3.72
CA ALA A 345 -12.11 12.93 -5.03
C ALA A 345 -11.73 11.47 -5.36
N VAL A 346 -12.69 10.70 -5.84
CA VAL A 346 -12.49 9.30 -6.23
C VAL A 346 -12.95 9.13 -7.67
N ALA A 347 -12.10 8.53 -8.50
CA ALA A 347 -12.42 8.14 -9.86
C ALA A 347 -12.50 6.61 -9.92
N VAL A 348 -13.54 6.03 -10.52
CA VAL A 348 -13.70 4.57 -10.65
C VAL A 348 -14.25 4.20 -12.03
N THR A 349 -13.79 3.10 -12.64
CA THR A 349 -14.35 2.62 -13.92
C THR A 349 -15.85 2.37 -13.78
N ASN A 350 -16.66 2.94 -14.68
CA ASN A 350 -18.07 2.58 -14.80
C ASN A 350 -18.21 1.39 -15.77
N LEU A 351 -18.69 0.26 -15.25
CA LEU A 351 -18.77 -1.03 -15.97
C LEU A 351 -20.12 -1.27 -16.67
N ASP A 352 -21.14 -0.46 -16.37
CA ASP A 352 -22.45 -0.45 -17.03
C ASP A 352 -23.01 0.99 -17.01
N PRO A 353 -22.51 1.90 -17.86
CA PRO A 353 -23.05 3.25 -17.94
C PRO A 353 -24.50 3.27 -18.44
N ASP A 354 -25.01 2.15 -18.98
CA ASP A 354 -26.39 2.02 -19.43
C ASP A 354 -27.33 1.37 -18.39
N TYR A 355 -26.87 1.15 -17.16
CA TYR A 355 -27.63 0.51 -16.09
C TYR A 355 -29.06 1.03 -15.91
N THR A 356 -29.96 0.14 -15.49
CA THR A 356 -31.35 0.47 -15.16
C THR A 356 -31.63 0.08 -13.71
N PRO A 357 -31.85 1.04 -12.80
CA PRO A 357 -32.11 0.77 -11.38
C PRO A 357 -33.21 -0.28 -11.13
N GLY A 358 -32.92 -1.21 -10.22
CA GLY A 358 -33.85 -2.26 -9.80
C GLY A 358 -35.15 -1.72 -9.18
N PRO A 359 -36.20 -2.55 -9.12
CA PRO A 359 -37.46 -2.18 -8.46
C PRO A 359 -37.33 -2.05 -6.93
N ASN A 360 -36.30 -2.65 -6.35
CA ASN A 360 -35.92 -2.50 -4.95
C ASN A 360 -34.76 -1.48 -4.88
N LYS A 361 -34.96 -0.34 -4.22
CA LYS A 361 -34.00 0.77 -4.27
C LYS A 361 -32.94 0.70 -3.17
N TYR A 362 -32.14 -0.36 -3.15
CA TYR A 362 -30.92 -0.39 -2.33
C TYR A 362 -29.81 0.43 -3.00
N VAL A 363 -28.96 1.07 -2.20
CA VAL A 363 -27.88 1.94 -2.72
C VAL A 363 -26.75 1.12 -3.37
N PHE A 364 -26.55 -0.12 -2.92
CA PHE A 364 -25.58 -1.07 -3.45
C PHE A 364 -25.93 -1.60 -4.85
N GLU A 365 -27.22 -1.53 -5.25
CA GLU A 365 -27.66 -1.85 -6.62
C GLU A 365 -27.32 -0.74 -7.64
N GLN A 366 -26.51 0.27 -7.29
CA GLN A 366 -26.18 1.43 -8.12
C GLN A 366 -24.75 1.96 -7.90
N PRO A 367 -24.14 2.65 -8.89
CA PRO A 367 -22.81 3.22 -8.73
C PRO A 367 -22.77 4.24 -7.60
N SER A 368 -22.00 3.94 -6.55
CA SER A 368 -21.97 4.75 -5.33
C SER A 368 -20.64 4.60 -4.60
N LEU A 369 -20.23 5.67 -3.90
CA LEU A 369 -19.06 5.66 -3.03
C LEU A 369 -19.51 5.74 -1.57
N MET A 370 -19.20 4.70 -0.81
CA MET A 370 -19.21 4.72 0.65
C MET A 370 -17.89 5.28 1.16
N THR A 371 -17.97 6.26 2.06
CA THR A 371 -16.81 6.86 2.74
C THR A 371 -16.95 6.68 4.24
N ALA A 372 -15.89 6.20 4.90
CA ALA A 372 -15.79 6.14 6.35
C ALA A 372 -14.50 6.83 6.83
N MET A 373 -14.62 7.75 7.79
CA MET A 373 -13.49 8.49 8.37
C MET A 373 -13.51 8.50 9.90
N ILE A 374 -12.30 8.40 10.49
CA ILE A 374 -12.01 8.71 11.90
C ILE A 374 -11.26 10.05 11.93
N TYR A 375 -11.70 11.00 12.75
CA TYR A 375 -11.20 12.38 12.64
C TYR A 375 -9.76 12.62 13.13
N ASP A 376 -9.17 11.68 13.87
CA ASP A 376 -7.86 11.80 14.51
C ASP A 376 -6.99 10.56 14.28
N ASP A 377 -5.82 10.50 14.92
CA ASP A 377 -4.90 9.36 14.86
C ASP A 377 -5.56 8.01 15.26
N PRO A 378 -5.97 7.17 14.30
CA PRO A 378 -6.70 5.92 14.58
C PRO A 378 -5.84 4.85 15.28
N THR A 379 -4.53 5.10 15.44
CA THR A 379 -3.62 4.23 16.22
C THR A 379 -3.70 4.49 17.73
N LEU A 380 -4.49 5.47 18.18
CA LEU A 380 -4.77 5.69 19.59
C LEU A 380 -5.85 4.72 20.12
N PRO A 381 -5.68 4.12 21.33
CA PRO A 381 -6.62 3.13 21.87
C PRO A 381 -8.09 3.58 21.96
N GLN A 382 -8.34 4.89 22.06
CA GLN A 382 -9.68 5.48 22.06
C GLN A 382 -10.50 5.24 20.78
N PHE A 383 -9.86 4.79 19.70
CA PHE A 383 -10.49 4.44 18.41
C PHE A 383 -10.44 2.93 18.10
N ALA A 384 -10.07 2.10 19.08
CA ALA A 384 -10.04 0.67 18.93
C ALA A 384 -11.45 0.05 18.95
N GLU A 385 -11.58 -1.17 18.43
CA GLU A 385 -12.86 -1.82 18.19
C GLU A 385 -13.60 -2.17 19.51
N PRO A 386 -14.94 -2.02 19.56
CA PRO A 386 -15.76 -2.45 20.70
C PRO A 386 -15.64 -3.94 20.97
N SER A 387 -15.79 -4.33 22.24
CA SER A 387 -15.44 -5.66 22.76
C SER A 387 -16.05 -6.83 21.97
N GLY A 388 -15.20 -7.63 21.32
CA GLY A 388 -15.56 -8.98 20.86
C GLY A 388 -15.98 -9.14 19.39
N ASN A 389 -15.97 -8.06 18.58
CA ASN A 389 -16.09 -8.17 17.13
C ASN A 389 -14.70 -8.16 16.44
N GLU A 390 -14.60 -8.72 15.23
CA GLU A 390 -13.36 -8.70 14.40
C GLU A 390 -13.19 -7.38 13.59
N SER A 391 -14.20 -6.52 13.68
CA SER A 391 -14.40 -5.26 12.94
C SER A 391 -15.39 -4.37 13.69
N TRP A 392 -15.43 -3.07 13.43
CA TRP A 392 -16.62 -2.29 13.79
C TRP A 392 -17.84 -2.80 13.01
N ASP A 393 -19.04 -2.65 13.57
CA ASP A 393 -20.29 -2.72 12.79
C ASP A 393 -20.81 -1.29 12.47
N TRP A 394 -21.64 -1.16 11.43
CA TRP A 394 -22.19 0.14 10.99
C TRP A 394 -22.91 0.89 12.12
N GLY A 395 -23.67 0.20 12.97
CA GLY A 395 -24.37 0.80 14.10
C GLY A 395 -23.43 1.32 15.18
N ALA A 396 -22.44 0.51 15.55
CA ALA A 396 -21.39 0.87 16.50
C ALA A 396 -20.58 2.08 16.01
N ALA A 397 -20.10 2.06 14.76
CA ALA A 397 -19.31 3.15 14.17
C ALA A 397 -20.12 4.45 14.05
N TYR A 398 -21.35 4.38 13.52
CA TYR A 398 -22.25 5.53 13.40
C TYR A 398 -22.56 6.19 14.76
N SER A 399 -22.66 5.39 15.82
CA SER A 399 -22.96 5.88 17.18
C SER A 399 -21.82 6.67 17.86
N GLN A 400 -20.57 6.52 17.41
CA GLN A 400 -19.44 7.22 18.03
C GLN A 400 -19.42 8.71 17.71
N PRO A 401 -18.85 9.57 18.58
CA PRO A 401 -18.62 10.96 18.24
C PRO A 401 -17.51 11.14 17.20
N PHE A 402 -16.57 10.18 17.08
CA PHE A 402 -15.31 10.33 16.34
C PHE A 402 -15.20 9.62 14.99
N ALA A 403 -16.05 8.62 14.75
CA ALA A 403 -16.15 7.92 13.49
C ALA A 403 -17.40 8.40 12.74
N LYS A 404 -17.31 8.60 11.43
CA LYS A 404 -18.47 8.87 10.58
C LYS A 404 -18.39 8.07 9.30
N GLU A 405 -19.56 7.59 8.87
CA GLU A 405 -19.79 6.89 7.63
C GLU A 405 -20.89 7.61 6.84
N TRP A 406 -20.73 7.71 5.52
CA TRP A 406 -21.72 8.27 4.62
C TRP A 406 -21.54 7.77 3.17
N THR A 407 -22.64 7.71 2.41
CA THR A 407 -22.64 7.31 0.99
C THR A 407 -22.97 8.50 0.09
N VAL A 408 -22.18 8.71 -0.96
CA VAL A 408 -22.46 9.66 -2.05
C VAL A 408 -22.78 8.93 -3.36
N GLY A 409 -23.62 9.56 -4.18
CA GLY A 409 -24.07 9.02 -5.45
C GLY A 409 -25.38 9.66 -5.92
N THR A 410 -25.69 9.41 -7.19
CA THR A 410 -26.79 10.01 -7.94
C THR A 410 -27.52 8.91 -8.72
N THR A 411 -28.83 9.06 -8.95
CA THR A 411 -29.50 8.26 -9.97
C THR A 411 -29.03 8.69 -11.36
N LYS A 412 -29.18 7.81 -12.37
CA LYS A 412 -28.78 8.02 -13.77
C LYS A 412 -29.31 9.32 -14.44
N ASP A 413 -30.30 9.98 -13.84
CA ASP A 413 -30.82 11.30 -14.26
C ASP A 413 -30.14 12.51 -13.56
N GLY A 414 -29.10 12.28 -12.77
CA GLY A 414 -28.37 13.29 -12.00
C GLY A 414 -29.00 13.64 -10.65
N THR A 415 -30.07 12.98 -10.22
CA THR A 415 -30.70 13.27 -8.92
C THR A 415 -29.90 12.65 -7.77
N ASP A 416 -29.37 13.47 -6.86
CA ASP A 416 -28.73 13.03 -5.62
C ASP A 416 -29.64 12.07 -4.84
N PHE A 417 -29.12 10.91 -4.41
CA PHE A 417 -29.89 9.92 -3.65
C PHE A 417 -30.60 10.50 -2.42
N MET A 418 -30.04 11.51 -1.74
CA MET A 418 -30.70 12.19 -0.61
C MET A 418 -32.01 12.90 -0.99
N ASN A 419 -32.14 13.28 -2.26
CA ASN A 419 -33.30 13.98 -2.82
C ASN A 419 -34.18 13.07 -3.70
N ALA A 420 -33.66 11.92 -4.14
CA ALA A 420 -34.32 11.03 -5.08
C ALA A 420 -35.44 10.19 -4.42
N ALA A 421 -36.59 10.10 -5.10
CA ALA A 421 -37.76 9.43 -4.58
C ALA A 421 -37.55 7.91 -4.42
N GLY A 422 -37.58 7.43 -3.18
CA GLY A 422 -37.43 6.02 -2.79
C GLY A 422 -36.13 5.68 -2.08
N TYR A 423 -35.16 6.59 -2.02
CA TYR A 423 -33.86 6.37 -1.35
C TYR A 423 -33.78 7.02 0.05
N SER A 424 -34.69 7.95 0.36
CA SER A 424 -34.74 8.72 1.62
C SER A 424 -35.05 7.92 2.90
N GLY A 425 -34.85 6.59 2.87
CA GLY A 425 -35.01 5.67 4.00
C GLY A 425 -33.91 4.60 4.05
N VAL A 426 -32.87 4.71 3.21
CA VAL A 426 -31.67 3.88 3.32
C VAL A 426 -30.78 4.51 4.40
N ASN A 427 -30.31 3.69 5.35
CA ASN A 427 -29.26 4.10 6.28
C ASN A 427 -27.95 4.37 5.51
N HIS A 428 -26.89 4.81 6.19
CA HIS A 428 -25.59 5.15 5.60
C HIS A 428 -25.53 6.46 4.80
N PHE A 429 -26.56 7.32 4.77
CA PHE A 429 -26.36 8.70 4.27
C PHE A 429 -25.64 9.64 5.25
N GLY A 430 -25.51 9.24 6.52
CA GLY A 430 -24.65 9.90 7.51
C GLY A 430 -25.14 11.25 8.05
N ALA A 431 -24.67 11.62 9.24
CA ALA A 431 -24.83 12.98 9.76
C ALA A 431 -24.07 14.00 8.89
N VAL A 432 -22.93 13.58 8.30
CA VAL A 432 -22.03 14.41 7.49
C VAL A 432 -22.75 15.08 6.32
N ARG A 433 -23.58 14.33 5.58
CA ARG A 433 -24.33 14.89 4.43
C ARG A 433 -25.48 15.81 4.83
N SER A 434 -25.87 15.83 6.10
CA SER A 434 -26.82 16.83 6.65
C SER A 434 -26.14 18.12 7.10
N HIS A 435 -24.80 18.18 7.11
CA HIS A 435 -24.07 19.37 7.53
C HIS A 435 -24.14 20.46 6.47
N ALA A 436 -24.55 21.67 6.85
CA ALA A 436 -24.84 22.75 5.90
C ALA A 436 -23.65 23.19 5.02
N ASN A 437 -22.41 22.90 5.46
CA ASN A 437 -21.18 23.22 4.75
C ASN A 437 -20.63 22.07 3.89
N PHE A 438 -21.21 20.85 3.96
CA PHE A 438 -20.79 19.71 3.13
C PHE A 438 -21.12 19.96 1.66
N LYS A 439 -20.20 19.61 0.76
CA LYS A 439 -20.38 19.74 -0.70
C LYS A 439 -20.03 18.40 -1.36
N VAL A 440 -20.79 18.06 -2.40
CA VAL A 440 -20.53 16.90 -3.24
C VAL A 440 -20.87 17.24 -4.69
N SER A 441 -20.06 16.75 -5.63
CA SER A 441 -20.45 16.57 -7.02
C SER A 441 -20.27 15.10 -7.41
N VAL A 442 -21.10 14.64 -8.34
CA VAL A 442 -21.00 13.29 -8.92
C VAL A 442 -21.13 13.40 -10.43
N SER A 443 -20.10 12.98 -11.14
CA SER A 443 -20.07 12.93 -12.61
C SER A 443 -20.17 11.47 -13.04
N HIS A 444 -21.08 11.17 -13.98
CA HIS A 444 -21.22 9.84 -14.59
C HIS A 444 -20.69 9.84 -16.03
N GLY A 445 -19.99 8.78 -16.41
CA GLY A 445 -19.40 8.59 -17.74
C GLY A 445 -18.77 7.20 -17.87
N ASN A 446 -17.72 7.04 -18.68
CA ASN A 446 -16.92 5.80 -18.69
C ASN A 446 -16.12 5.61 -17.38
N VAL A 447 -15.99 6.68 -16.60
CA VAL A 447 -15.48 6.72 -15.23
C VAL A 447 -16.50 7.53 -14.43
N ASP A 448 -16.91 7.01 -13.28
CA ASP A 448 -17.69 7.75 -12.30
C ASP A 448 -16.74 8.51 -11.37
N ILE A 449 -17.00 9.81 -11.16
CA ILE A 449 -16.21 10.68 -10.27
C ILE A 449 -17.08 11.10 -9.10
N TYR A 450 -16.61 10.85 -7.88
CA TYR A 450 -17.22 11.25 -6.63
C TYR A 450 -16.34 12.28 -5.94
N GLU A 451 -16.70 13.56 -6.03
CA GLU A 451 -15.92 14.67 -5.49
C GLU A 451 -16.60 15.27 -4.26
N GLN A 452 -15.85 15.50 -3.18
CA GLN A 452 -16.38 15.86 -1.87
C GLN A 452 -15.51 16.91 -1.17
N ALA A 453 -16.16 17.92 -0.57
CA ALA A 453 -15.56 18.74 0.49
C ALA A 453 -16.26 18.42 1.82
N ILE A 454 -15.51 17.76 2.70
CA ILE A 454 -15.98 17.19 3.97
C ILE A 454 -15.53 18.13 5.10
N PRO A 455 -16.45 18.87 5.75
CA PRO A 455 -16.07 19.77 6.83
C PRO A 455 -15.50 18.99 8.02
N TRP A 456 -14.40 19.44 8.61
CA TRP A 456 -13.81 18.78 9.78
C TRP A 456 -14.79 18.73 10.98
N GLU A 457 -15.58 19.79 11.16
CA GLU A 457 -16.70 19.86 12.11
C GLU A 457 -17.74 18.75 11.88
N ALA A 458 -18.05 18.45 10.61
CA ALA A 458 -19.06 17.44 10.26
C ALA A 458 -18.63 16.02 10.62
N ILE A 459 -17.31 15.74 10.63
CA ILE A 459 -16.78 14.46 11.12
C ILE A 459 -16.49 14.44 12.64
N GLY A 460 -16.71 15.56 13.35
CA GLY A 460 -16.63 15.66 14.81
C GLY A 460 -15.41 16.41 15.36
N LYS A 461 -14.54 16.96 14.49
CA LYS A 461 -13.33 17.68 14.92
C LYS A 461 -13.63 19.17 15.11
N THR A 462 -13.59 19.62 16.36
CA THR A 462 -13.91 20.99 16.79
C THR A 462 -12.69 21.79 17.26
N GLU A 463 -11.54 21.13 17.38
CA GLU A 463 -10.24 21.75 17.64
C GLU A 463 -9.44 21.94 16.34
N GLY A 464 -8.41 22.78 16.35
CA GLY A 464 -7.72 23.22 15.14
C GLY A 464 -6.96 22.11 14.42
N ILE A 465 -7.12 22.06 13.09
CA ILE A 465 -6.34 21.17 12.22
C ILE A 465 -4.94 21.74 12.00
N GLU A 466 -3.91 20.91 12.19
CA GLU A 466 -2.53 21.31 11.93
C GLU A 466 -1.72 20.24 11.17
N ILE A 467 -0.57 20.67 10.65
CA ILE A 467 0.42 19.84 9.96
C ILE A 467 0.97 18.79 10.93
N GLY A 468 0.93 17.52 10.52
CA GLY A 468 1.26 16.38 11.38
C GLY A 468 0.05 15.78 12.07
N GLY A 469 -1.13 16.40 11.96
CA GLY A 469 -2.41 15.77 12.29
C GLY A 469 -2.65 14.52 11.45
N LYS A 470 -3.50 13.63 11.97
CA LYS A 470 -3.81 12.34 11.36
C LYS A 470 -5.32 12.11 11.26
N ALA A 471 -5.70 11.16 10.42
CA ALA A 471 -7.06 10.62 10.32
C ALA A 471 -7.02 9.14 9.90
N GLY A 472 -8.13 8.41 10.10
CA GLY A 472 -8.35 7.10 9.48
C GLY A 472 -9.29 7.22 8.29
N LEU A 473 -9.03 6.52 7.18
CA LEU A 473 -9.86 6.51 5.98
C LEU A 473 -10.10 5.09 5.46
N ALA A 474 -11.35 4.75 5.11
CA ALA A 474 -11.73 3.55 4.37
C ALA A 474 -12.81 3.89 3.33
N LEU A 475 -12.76 3.27 2.15
CA LEU A 475 -13.67 3.55 1.03
C LEU A 475 -14.15 2.26 0.34
N THR A 476 -15.42 2.21 -0.06
CA THR A 476 -15.96 1.19 -0.98
C THR A 476 -16.65 1.87 -2.14
N ALA A 477 -16.27 1.55 -3.37
CA ALA A 477 -16.93 2.00 -4.59
C ALA A 477 -17.71 0.82 -5.21
N HIS A 478 -19.03 0.95 -5.28
CA HIS A 478 -19.88 -0.01 -6.00
C HIS A 478 -19.85 0.29 -7.49
N VAL A 479 -19.64 -0.74 -8.30
CA VAL A 479 -19.56 -0.69 -9.76
C VAL A 479 -20.52 -1.72 -10.35
N LEU A 480 -21.45 -1.30 -11.19
CA LEU A 480 -22.41 -2.23 -11.79
C LEU A 480 -21.83 -2.91 -13.00
N SER A 481 -21.72 -4.24 -12.97
CA SER A 481 -21.41 -5.05 -14.15
C SER A 481 -22.69 -5.68 -14.69
N ALA A 482 -22.90 -5.57 -16.01
CA ALA A 482 -23.99 -6.21 -16.74
C ALA A 482 -23.95 -7.76 -16.70
N THR A 483 -22.90 -8.37 -16.15
CA THR A 483 -22.76 -9.83 -15.98
C THR A 483 -22.94 -10.32 -14.54
N ALA A 484 -23.19 -9.44 -13.57
CA ALA A 484 -23.32 -9.81 -12.16
C ALA A 484 -24.75 -10.29 -11.83
N ASP A 485 -24.92 -11.56 -11.48
CA ASP A 485 -26.20 -12.09 -10.99
C ASP A 485 -26.54 -11.49 -9.60
N SER A 486 -27.55 -10.63 -9.57
CA SER A 486 -28.27 -10.05 -8.41
C SER A 486 -27.57 -8.99 -7.54
N ASP A 487 -26.32 -9.16 -7.10
CA ASP A 487 -25.79 -8.37 -5.95
C ASP A 487 -24.79 -7.25 -6.31
N GLY A 488 -24.47 -7.06 -7.59
CA GLY A 488 -23.51 -6.04 -8.05
C GLY A 488 -22.03 -6.45 -7.90
N ALA A 489 -21.12 -5.50 -8.09
CA ALA A 489 -19.67 -5.67 -7.92
C ALA A 489 -19.07 -4.42 -7.24
N PHE A 490 -17.87 -4.52 -6.65
CA PHE A 490 -17.27 -3.39 -5.90
C PHE A 490 -15.74 -3.47 -5.75
N ILE A 491 -15.12 -2.31 -5.48
CA ILE A 491 -13.71 -2.17 -5.07
C ILE A 491 -13.64 -1.57 -3.65
N CYS A 492 -12.75 -2.12 -2.81
CA CYS A 492 -12.55 -1.71 -1.42
C CYS A 492 -11.11 -1.21 -1.16
N PHE A 493 -10.94 0.11 -1.00
CA PHE A 493 -9.68 0.72 -0.55
C PHE A 493 -9.57 0.64 0.97
N ALA A 494 -8.60 -0.12 1.48
CA ALA A 494 -8.39 -0.38 2.89
C ALA A 494 -9.71 -0.63 3.67
N SER A 495 -10.67 -1.35 3.05
CA SER A 495 -12.07 -1.36 3.45
C SER A 495 -12.62 -2.78 3.56
N GLY A 496 -13.50 -2.96 4.55
CA GLY A 496 -14.48 -4.06 4.62
C GLY A 496 -15.88 -3.49 4.85
N ILE A 497 -16.25 -2.40 4.15
CA ILE A 497 -17.57 -1.77 4.26
C ILE A 497 -18.59 -2.59 3.45
N GLU A 498 -18.84 -3.80 3.95
CA GLU A 498 -19.60 -4.90 3.35
C GLU A 498 -20.23 -5.72 4.48
N GLY A 499 -21.35 -6.41 4.22
CA GLY A 499 -21.95 -7.36 5.17
C GLY A 499 -22.37 -6.80 6.55
N GLY A 500 -22.38 -5.48 6.76
CA GLY A 500 -22.68 -4.82 8.05
C GLY A 500 -21.48 -4.26 8.81
N LYS A 501 -20.25 -4.40 8.28
CA LYS A 501 -19.00 -4.01 8.94
C LYS A 501 -18.52 -2.62 8.52
N SER A 502 -17.88 -1.88 9.44
CA SER A 502 -17.14 -0.64 9.16
C SER A 502 -15.69 -0.78 9.67
N PHE A 503 -14.75 0.01 9.12
CA PHE A 503 -13.32 0.07 9.54
C PHE A 503 -12.60 -1.28 9.78
N GLU A 504 -13.04 -2.39 9.17
CA GLU A 504 -12.39 -3.71 9.30
C GLU A 504 -10.90 -3.64 8.92
N ARG A 505 -10.57 -2.72 8.01
CA ARG A 505 -9.26 -2.12 7.80
C ARG A 505 -9.44 -0.60 7.67
N TYR A 506 -8.33 0.13 7.66
CA TYR A 506 -8.29 1.55 7.29
C TYR A 506 -6.86 1.93 6.84
N ALA A 507 -6.74 3.03 6.10
CA ALA A 507 -5.46 3.68 5.79
C ALA A 507 -5.22 4.87 6.75
N LEU A 508 -4.01 4.96 7.31
CA LEU A 508 -3.57 6.09 8.13
C LEU A 508 -3.24 7.29 7.23
N VAL A 509 -4.10 8.30 7.25
CA VAL A 509 -3.89 9.60 6.60
C VAL A 509 -2.96 10.45 7.48
N ASN A 510 -1.84 10.90 6.93
CA ASN A 510 -1.00 11.94 7.52
C ASN A 510 -1.24 13.28 6.81
N LEU A 511 -1.58 14.33 7.55
CA LEU A 511 -1.82 15.68 7.01
C LEU A 511 -0.48 16.44 6.90
N THR A 512 0.04 16.58 5.67
CA THR A 512 1.38 17.12 5.41
C THR A 512 1.35 18.57 4.90
N ALA A 513 2.45 19.31 5.12
CA ALA A 513 2.51 20.75 4.84
C ALA A 513 2.62 21.11 3.36
N ASN A 514 3.56 20.48 2.66
CA ASN A 514 3.98 20.75 1.29
C ASN A 514 4.73 19.52 0.77
N GLU A 515 4.01 18.55 0.24
CA GLU A 515 4.56 17.70 -0.81
C GLU A 515 4.30 18.39 -2.17
N PRO A 516 5.07 18.13 -3.23
CA PRO A 516 4.61 18.49 -4.56
C PRO A 516 3.25 17.84 -4.81
N PHE A 517 2.33 18.58 -5.44
CA PHE A 517 1.26 17.90 -6.17
C PHE A 517 1.97 17.21 -7.33
N ASP A 518 2.00 15.88 -7.27
CA ASP A 518 2.33 15.08 -8.44
C ASP A 518 1.32 15.44 -9.52
N LYS A 519 1.77 15.55 -10.77
CA LYS A 519 0.83 15.72 -11.89
C LYS A 519 -0.21 14.62 -11.81
N ALA A 520 -1.49 14.99 -11.84
CA ALA A 520 -2.54 14.02 -12.06
C ALA A 520 -2.43 13.57 -13.52
N ASP A 521 -1.64 12.52 -13.76
CA ASP A 521 -1.69 11.73 -14.98
C ASP A 521 -3.03 10.96 -15.00
N LEU A 522 -4.12 11.72 -15.17
CA LEU A 522 -5.47 11.26 -15.49
C LEU A 522 -5.50 10.49 -16.82
N GLN A 523 -4.38 10.46 -17.56
CA GLN A 523 -4.08 9.50 -18.63
C GLN A 523 -4.26 8.04 -18.15
N VAL A 524 -4.10 7.77 -16.85
CA VAL A 524 -4.31 6.43 -16.26
C VAL A 524 -5.80 6.07 -16.09
N PHE A 525 -6.70 7.07 -15.99
CA PHE A 525 -8.12 6.85 -15.69
C PHE A 525 -9.03 7.04 -16.90
N ASN A 526 -8.76 6.25 -17.94
CA ASN A 526 -9.73 6.00 -18.99
C ASN A 526 -9.49 4.64 -19.66
N PRO A 527 -10.09 3.53 -19.20
CA PRO A 527 -9.87 2.20 -19.78
C PRO A 527 -10.41 2.06 -21.22
N SER A 528 -11.22 3.01 -21.69
CA SER A 528 -11.66 3.09 -23.09
C SER A 528 -10.72 3.94 -23.96
N VAL A 529 -9.76 4.65 -23.36
CA VAL A 529 -8.62 5.22 -24.07
C VAL A 529 -7.50 4.18 -24.09
N LYS A 530 -7.58 3.33 -25.10
CA LYS A 530 -6.57 2.32 -25.42
C LYS A 530 -5.17 2.95 -25.48
N GLU A 531 -4.21 2.39 -24.74
CA GLU A 531 -2.81 2.83 -24.77
C GLU A 531 -2.23 2.82 -26.21
N PRO A 532 -1.40 3.81 -26.59
CA PRO A 532 -0.75 3.82 -27.89
C PRO A 532 0.11 2.57 -28.11
N PHE A 533 -0.25 1.78 -29.12
CA PHE A 533 0.41 0.51 -29.43
C PHE A 533 1.91 0.69 -29.72
N THR A 534 2.28 1.85 -30.27
CA THR A 534 3.65 2.32 -30.36
C THR A 534 3.68 3.86 -30.32
N SER A 535 4.86 4.47 -30.17
CA SER A 535 5.04 5.92 -30.23
C SER A 535 6.10 6.28 -31.28
N ILE A 536 5.77 7.23 -32.15
CA ILE A 536 6.67 7.73 -33.20
C ILE A 536 6.96 9.23 -33.00
N ASN A 537 8.22 9.62 -33.16
CA ASN A 537 8.61 11.01 -33.19
C ASN A 537 8.58 11.53 -34.62
N VAL A 538 7.89 12.65 -34.83
CA VAL A 538 7.78 13.30 -36.14
C VAL A 538 8.40 14.69 -36.02
N PRO A 539 9.60 14.93 -36.61
CA PRO A 539 10.27 16.21 -36.50
C PRO A 539 9.69 17.25 -37.45
N LYS A 540 9.79 18.52 -37.05
CA LYS A 540 9.30 19.65 -37.83
C LYS A 540 10.07 19.85 -39.14
N ALA A 541 9.33 20.16 -40.21
CA ALA A 541 9.84 20.48 -41.53
C ALA A 541 10.67 21.78 -41.51
N LYS A 542 11.84 21.77 -42.16
CA LYS A 542 12.64 22.98 -42.41
C LYS A 542 12.15 23.73 -43.66
N THR A 543 11.47 23.02 -44.54
CA THR A 543 10.83 23.47 -45.77
C THR A 543 9.71 22.47 -46.05
N ALA A 544 8.53 22.94 -46.43
CA ALA A 544 7.39 22.09 -46.76
C ALA A 544 7.73 21.10 -47.91
N PRO A 545 7.53 19.78 -47.74
CA PRO A 545 7.73 18.78 -48.80
C PRO A 545 6.92 19.04 -50.07
N VAL A 546 7.47 18.65 -51.21
CA VAL A 546 6.88 18.86 -52.54
C VAL A 546 6.13 17.61 -53.00
N ILE A 547 4.85 17.52 -52.62
CA ILE A 547 3.95 16.39 -52.97
C ILE A 547 3.91 16.13 -54.49
N ASP A 548 4.70 15.15 -54.95
CA ASP A 548 4.93 14.85 -56.37
C ASP A 548 5.06 13.35 -56.71
N GLY A 549 4.94 12.49 -55.69
CA GLY A 549 4.96 11.03 -55.78
C GLY A 549 6.33 10.41 -55.56
N LYS A 550 7.26 11.14 -54.94
CA LYS A 550 8.63 10.71 -54.60
C LYS A 550 8.96 11.18 -53.20
N ILE A 551 9.73 10.38 -52.46
CA ILE A 551 10.29 10.81 -51.17
C ILE A 551 11.76 11.14 -51.42
N SER A 552 12.17 12.41 -51.23
CA SER A 552 13.56 12.80 -51.41
C SER A 552 14.35 12.83 -50.10
N ASP A 553 15.67 12.62 -50.22
CA ASP A 553 16.62 12.86 -49.14
C ASP A 553 16.44 14.30 -48.60
N GLU A 554 16.37 14.45 -47.28
CA GLU A 554 16.19 15.74 -46.58
C GLU A 554 14.77 16.36 -46.57
N GLU A 555 13.74 15.68 -47.09
CA GLU A 555 12.32 16.11 -46.91
C GLU A 555 11.57 15.40 -45.76
N TYR A 556 11.90 14.15 -45.41
CA TYR A 556 11.16 13.36 -44.42
C TYR A 556 12.02 12.62 -43.39
N LYS A 557 11.45 12.35 -42.22
CA LYS A 557 11.96 11.37 -41.25
C LYS A 557 11.33 10.01 -41.51
N ARG A 558 12.10 8.93 -41.51
CA ARG A 558 11.58 7.55 -41.46
C ARG A 558 11.17 7.23 -40.02
N VAL A 559 9.90 6.92 -39.83
CA VAL A 559 9.27 6.77 -38.51
C VAL A 559 8.82 5.35 -38.19
N ALA A 560 8.65 4.49 -39.20
CA ALA A 560 8.47 3.06 -39.01
C ALA A 560 9.02 2.26 -40.21
N VAL A 561 9.45 1.02 -39.96
CA VAL A 561 9.89 0.03 -40.96
C VAL A 561 9.16 -1.27 -40.65
N TYR A 562 8.68 -1.97 -41.67
CA TYR A 562 8.03 -3.27 -41.51
C TYR A 562 9.01 -4.30 -40.96
N ASP A 563 8.72 -4.77 -39.76
CA ASP A 563 9.32 -5.96 -39.17
C ASP A 563 8.18 -6.92 -38.84
N LYS A 564 8.27 -8.15 -39.35
CA LYS A 564 7.28 -9.21 -39.14
C LYS A 564 7.24 -9.71 -37.69
N ASP A 565 8.32 -9.48 -36.93
CA ASP A 565 8.47 -9.89 -35.53
C ASP A 565 8.14 -8.73 -34.55
N ASP A 566 7.88 -7.51 -35.06
CA ASP A 566 7.37 -6.37 -34.29
C ASP A 566 5.83 -6.37 -34.25
N PRO A 567 5.19 -6.51 -33.06
CA PRO A 567 3.73 -6.57 -32.94
C PRO A 567 3.01 -5.28 -33.32
N ALA A 568 3.71 -4.16 -33.54
CA ALA A 568 3.13 -2.93 -34.08
C ALA A 568 2.61 -3.10 -35.51
N TRP A 569 3.05 -4.16 -36.22
CA TRP A 569 2.58 -4.53 -37.54
C TRP A 569 1.56 -5.67 -37.48
N ASN A 570 0.61 -5.65 -38.41
CA ASN A 570 -0.34 -6.75 -38.61
C ASN A 570 -0.52 -7.09 -40.09
N ARG A 571 -0.96 -8.32 -40.38
CA ARG A 571 -1.38 -8.79 -41.71
C ARG A 571 -2.73 -9.46 -41.58
N ASP A 572 -3.70 -9.04 -42.38
CA ASP A 572 -5.12 -9.29 -42.08
C ASP A 572 -5.86 -10.12 -43.14
N THR A 573 -5.10 -10.89 -43.93
CA THR A 573 -5.64 -11.76 -44.98
C THR A 573 -4.69 -12.91 -45.32
N PHE A 574 -5.26 -14.04 -45.76
CA PHE A 574 -4.51 -15.27 -46.07
C PHE A 574 -3.68 -15.15 -47.37
N GLY A 575 -2.45 -15.67 -47.34
CA GLY A 575 -1.64 -15.89 -48.56
C GLY A 575 -0.76 -14.70 -48.97
N ILE A 576 -0.23 -13.98 -47.99
CA ILE A 576 0.96 -13.12 -48.12
C ILE A 576 2.15 -13.91 -47.56
N ASP A 577 3.31 -13.90 -48.21
CA ASP A 577 4.56 -14.43 -47.60
C ASP A 577 5.25 -13.32 -46.79
N GLU A 578 5.91 -13.68 -45.69
CA GLU A 578 6.49 -12.69 -44.74
C GLU A 578 7.78 -12.08 -45.28
N ASP A 579 8.59 -12.88 -45.98
CA ASP A 579 9.86 -12.44 -46.56
C ASP A 579 9.70 -11.63 -47.87
N GLU A 580 8.48 -11.57 -48.44
CA GLU A 580 8.20 -10.84 -49.70
C GLU A 580 7.73 -9.39 -49.50
N VAL A 581 7.34 -8.98 -48.29
CA VAL A 581 6.79 -7.63 -48.03
C VAL A 581 7.82 -6.69 -47.41
N LYS A 582 7.83 -5.44 -47.90
CA LYS A 582 8.51 -4.31 -47.28
C LYS A 582 7.56 -3.12 -47.23
N MET A 583 7.45 -2.46 -46.08
CA MET A 583 6.76 -1.18 -45.94
C MET A 583 7.61 -0.23 -45.09
N GLU A 584 7.70 1.03 -45.47
CA GLU A 584 8.34 2.09 -44.69
C GLU A 584 7.42 3.30 -44.61
N VAL A 585 7.30 3.86 -43.40
CA VAL A 585 6.48 5.04 -43.11
C VAL A 585 7.41 6.21 -42.83
N PHE A 586 7.12 7.33 -43.49
CA PHE A 586 7.88 8.57 -43.45
C PHE A 586 6.95 9.73 -43.06
N ALA A 587 7.40 10.63 -42.19
CA ALA A 587 6.59 11.77 -41.75
C ALA A 587 7.42 13.03 -41.44
N THR A 588 6.77 14.19 -41.54
CA THR A 588 7.21 15.48 -40.99
C THR A 588 5.99 16.40 -40.77
N TRP A 589 6.14 17.59 -40.22
CA TRP A 589 5.04 18.53 -39.96
C TRP A 589 5.45 20.00 -40.05
N ASP A 590 4.51 20.88 -40.36
CA ASP A 590 4.61 22.32 -40.09
C ASP A 590 3.29 22.86 -39.48
N GLU A 591 3.20 24.17 -39.29
CA GLU A 591 2.03 24.86 -38.73
C GLU A 591 0.73 24.66 -39.52
N GLU A 592 0.79 24.37 -40.83
CA GLU A 592 -0.38 24.20 -41.70
C GLU A 592 -0.70 22.72 -41.97
N TYR A 593 0.32 21.86 -42.02
CA TYR A 593 0.22 20.49 -42.52
C TYR A 593 0.92 19.41 -41.65
N PHE A 594 0.27 18.25 -41.56
CA PHE A 594 0.96 16.98 -41.33
C PHE A 594 1.36 16.38 -42.69
N TYR A 595 2.62 15.98 -42.84
CA TYR A 595 3.14 15.35 -44.05
C TYR A 595 3.38 13.87 -43.81
N LEU A 596 2.79 13.03 -44.65
CA LEU A 596 2.87 11.58 -44.57
C LEU A 596 3.28 11.01 -45.92
N ALA A 597 4.29 10.17 -45.94
CA ALA A 597 4.67 9.39 -47.11
C ALA A 597 4.89 7.92 -46.74
N VAL A 598 4.47 7.00 -47.61
CA VAL A 598 4.56 5.55 -47.39
C VAL A 598 5.12 4.90 -48.65
N ILE A 599 6.16 4.08 -48.49
CA ILE A 599 6.66 3.17 -49.53
C ILE A 599 6.20 1.77 -49.17
N VAL A 600 5.61 1.03 -50.10
CA VAL A 600 5.23 -0.38 -49.88
C VAL A 600 5.46 -1.25 -51.10
N SER A 601 6.04 -2.43 -50.90
CA SER A 601 6.28 -3.42 -51.96
C SER A 601 4.98 -3.85 -52.64
N ASN A 602 4.89 -3.70 -53.96
CA ASN A 602 3.70 -4.09 -54.71
C ASN A 602 3.82 -5.58 -55.09
N LEU A 603 3.03 -6.45 -54.45
CA LEU A 603 3.08 -7.89 -54.73
C LEU A 603 2.44 -8.23 -56.09
N GLU A 604 1.45 -7.44 -56.55
CA GLU A 604 0.62 -7.74 -57.71
C GLU A 604 0.39 -6.51 -58.63
N PRO A 605 1.45 -5.98 -59.29
CA PRO A 605 1.39 -4.72 -60.03
C PRO A 605 0.52 -4.74 -61.30
N ASN A 606 -0.03 -5.91 -61.69
CA ASN A 606 -0.92 -6.09 -62.83
C ASN A 606 -2.36 -6.47 -62.39
N TYR A 607 -2.83 -5.87 -61.30
CA TYR A 607 -4.17 -6.10 -60.75
C TYR A 607 -5.30 -5.86 -61.75
N THR A 608 -6.39 -6.62 -61.61
CA THR A 608 -7.62 -6.46 -62.39
C THR A 608 -8.80 -6.29 -61.42
N PRO A 609 -9.35 -5.06 -61.28
CA PRO A 609 -10.42 -4.79 -60.31
C PRO A 609 -11.67 -5.66 -60.53
N GLY A 610 -12.32 -6.04 -59.43
CA GLY A 610 -13.54 -6.85 -59.44
C GLY A 610 -14.76 -6.11 -60.02
N PRO A 611 -15.89 -6.81 -60.24
CA PRO A 611 -17.13 -6.21 -60.72
C PRO A 611 -17.82 -5.31 -59.68
N ASN A 612 -17.47 -5.42 -58.40
CA ASN A 612 -17.98 -4.62 -57.29
C ASN A 612 -16.83 -3.78 -56.71
N THR A 613 -16.50 -2.64 -57.33
CA THR A 613 -15.25 -1.91 -57.08
C THR A 613 -15.22 -1.15 -55.74
N TYR A 614 -15.04 -1.90 -54.65
CA TYR A 614 -14.60 -1.33 -53.38
C TYR A 614 -13.14 -0.88 -53.47
N VAL A 615 -12.76 0.11 -52.65
CA VAL A 615 -11.37 0.63 -52.61
C VAL A 615 -10.37 -0.43 -52.16
N PHE A 616 -10.81 -1.32 -51.28
CA PHE A 616 -9.98 -2.34 -50.62
C PHE A 616 -9.46 -3.42 -51.59
N GLU A 617 -10.16 -3.68 -52.71
CA GLU A 617 -9.77 -4.70 -53.70
C GLU A 617 -8.49 -4.34 -54.51
N GLN A 618 -7.93 -3.14 -54.30
CA GLN A 618 -6.93 -2.52 -55.17
C GLN A 618 -5.81 -1.84 -54.36
N PRO A 619 -4.59 -1.67 -54.94
CA PRO A 619 -3.51 -0.90 -54.33
C PRO A 619 -3.97 0.47 -53.84
N SER A 620 -3.85 0.65 -52.52
CA SER A 620 -4.39 1.78 -51.79
C SER A 620 -3.74 1.90 -50.41
N LEU A 621 -3.76 3.12 -49.86
CA LEU A 621 -3.41 3.39 -48.48
C LEU A 621 -4.63 4.00 -47.78
N MET A 622 -5.10 3.32 -46.74
CA MET A 622 -6.03 3.87 -45.76
C MET A 622 -5.23 4.61 -44.68
N THR A 623 -5.69 5.79 -44.28
CA THR A 623 -5.07 6.60 -43.23
C THR A 623 -6.15 7.05 -42.25
N GLY A 624 -5.95 6.73 -40.97
CA GLY A 624 -6.73 7.24 -39.85
C GLY A 624 -5.89 8.16 -38.98
N MET A 625 -6.43 9.32 -38.60
CA MET A 625 -5.81 10.22 -37.62
C MET A 625 -6.81 10.71 -36.56
N LEU A 626 -6.29 10.91 -35.34
CA LEU A 626 -6.92 11.69 -34.28
C LEU A 626 -6.11 12.98 -34.12
N TYR A 627 -6.76 14.13 -33.95
CA TYR A 627 -6.08 15.43 -34.05
C TYR A 627 -5.20 15.79 -32.84
N ASP A 628 -5.35 15.12 -31.69
CA ASP A 628 -4.61 15.44 -30.46
C ASP A 628 -4.01 14.23 -29.76
N ASP A 629 -3.38 14.45 -28.60
CA ASP A 629 -2.90 13.37 -27.71
C ASP A 629 -4.01 12.34 -27.48
N PRO A 630 -3.89 11.13 -28.04
CA PRO A 630 -4.97 10.15 -27.97
C PRO A 630 -5.20 9.63 -26.56
N THR A 631 -4.26 9.86 -25.62
CA THR A 631 -4.45 9.57 -24.19
C THR A 631 -5.41 10.53 -23.48
N LEU A 632 -6.01 11.51 -24.18
CA LEU A 632 -7.01 12.43 -23.62
C LEU A 632 -8.41 11.78 -23.56
N PRO A 633 -9.21 12.00 -22.48
CA PRO A 633 -10.49 11.33 -22.27
C PRO A 633 -11.54 11.47 -23.39
N GLN A 634 -11.43 12.51 -24.22
CA GLN A 634 -12.34 12.72 -25.37
C GLN A 634 -12.20 11.67 -26.48
N PHE A 635 -11.10 10.91 -26.53
CA PHE A 635 -10.84 9.87 -27.54
C PHE A 635 -11.28 8.46 -27.11
N ALA A 636 -11.92 8.35 -25.94
CA ALA A 636 -12.39 7.10 -25.34
C ALA A 636 -13.35 6.32 -26.26
N GLU A 637 -13.06 5.04 -26.47
CA GLU A 637 -13.96 4.09 -27.14
C GLU A 637 -15.34 4.08 -26.46
N PRO A 638 -16.47 4.11 -27.22
CA PRO A 638 -17.80 4.01 -26.63
C PRO A 638 -17.98 2.68 -25.90
N SER A 639 -18.51 2.75 -24.67
CA SER A 639 -18.67 1.62 -23.76
C SER A 639 -19.35 0.41 -24.42
N GLY A 640 -18.69 -0.75 -24.37
CA GLY A 640 -19.25 -2.05 -24.77
C GLY A 640 -18.68 -2.69 -26.05
N ASN A 641 -17.71 -2.06 -26.72
CA ASN A 641 -16.99 -2.65 -27.87
C ASN A 641 -15.46 -2.63 -27.63
N ASP A 642 -14.74 -3.68 -28.03
CA ASP A 642 -13.25 -3.79 -27.92
C ASP A 642 -12.45 -2.80 -28.81
N SER A 643 -13.16 -1.91 -29.51
CA SER A 643 -12.65 -1.06 -30.58
C SER A 643 -13.71 -0.06 -31.04
N TRP A 644 -13.31 1.13 -31.47
CA TRP A 644 -14.17 2.01 -32.29
C TRP A 644 -14.68 1.27 -33.55
N ASP A 645 -16.00 1.04 -33.67
CA ASP A 645 -16.58 0.63 -34.95
C ASP A 645 -16.67 1.82 -35.94
N TRP A 646 -16.75 1.56 -37.24
CA TRP A 646 -16.77 2.60 -38.27
C TRP A 646 -17.90 3.62 -38.11
N ASN A 647 -19.07 3.24 -37.59
CA ASN A 647 -20.20 4.15 -37.37
C ASN A 647 -19.97 5.01 -36.12
N ALA A 648 -19.43 4.40 -35.06
CA ALA A 648 -19.00 5.10 -33.87
C ALA A 648 -17.96 6.18 -34.22
N ALA A 649 -16.89 5.82 -34.93
CA ALA A 649 -15.84 6.75 -35.35
C ALA A 649 -16.37 7.82 -36.33
N TYR A 650 -17.23 7.45 -37.29
CA TYR A 650 -17.88 8.37 -38.22
C TYR A 650 -18.61 9.51 -37.51
N SER A 651 -19.23 9.23 -36.35
CA SER A 651 -20.03 10.22 -35.62
C SER A 651 -19.21 11.32 -34.95
N GLN A 652 -17.89 11.15 -34.78
CA GLN A 652 -17.08 11.99 -33.91
C GLN A 652 -16.47 13.21 -34.60
N PRO A 653 -16.45 14.39 -33.94
CA PRO A 653 -15.82 15.59 -34.49
C PRO A 653 -14.29 15.49 -34.55
N PHE A 654 -13.68 14.48 -33.90
CA PHE A 654 -12.24 14.35 -33.74
C PHE A 654 -11.57 13.17 -34.49
N ALA A 655 -12.36 12.19 -34.95
CA ALA A 655 -11.86 11.03 -35.68
C ALA A 655 -11.96 11.25 -37.20
N ARG A 656 -10.94 10.80 -37.94
CA ARG A 656 -10.78 11.09 -39.38
C ARG A 656 -10.18 9.90 -40.10
N GLU A 657 -10.83 9.44 -41.17
CA GLU A 657 -10.33 8.30 -41.95
C GLU A 657 -10.63 8.47 -43.44
N TRP A 658 -9.59 8.29 -44.27
CA TRP A 658 -9.67 8.42 -45.71
C TRP A 658 -8.75 7.45 -46.45
N THR A 659 -9.11 7.15 -47.70
CA THR A 659 -8.33 6.25 -48.57
C THR A 659 -7.74 7.03 -49.76
N VAL A 660 -6.46 6.83 -50.01
CA VAL A 660 -5.76 7.30 -51.22
C VAL A 660 -5.33 6.11 -52.10
N GLY A 661 -5.27 6.34 -53.40
CA GLY A 661 -5.00 5.30 -54.41
C GLY A 661 -5.52 5.70 -55.78
N THR A 662 -5.20 4.91 -56.80
CA THR A 662 -5.64 5.14 -58.18
C THR A 662 -6.22 3.87 -58.79
N THR A 663 -7.12 4.03 -59.77
CA THR A 663 -7.51 2.91 -60.62
C THR A 663 -6.32 2.45 -61.46
N LYS A 664 -6.35 1.22 -61.96
CA LYS A 664 -5.36 0.65 -62.89
C LYS A 664 -5.06 1.50 -64.15
N ASP A 665 -5.88 2.51 -64.45
CA ASP A 665 -5.72 3.43 -65.57
C ASP A 665 -5.11 4.79 -65.13
N GLY A 666 -4.59 4.87 -63.89
CA GLY A 666 -3.94 6.06 -63.31
C GLY A 666 -4.89 7.14 -62.78
N ILE A 667 -6.17 6.81 -62.55
CA ILE A 667 -7.19 7.79 -62.14
C ILE A 667 -7.35 7.75 -60.62
N ASP A 668 -7.02 8.85 -59.93
CA ASP A 668 -7.33 9.08 -58.50
C ASP A 668 -8.78 8.70 -58.18
N PHE A 669 -8.98 7.88 -57.15
CA PHE A 669 -10.31 7.41 -56.75
C PHE A 669 -11.35 8.53 -56.55
N MET A 670 -10.99 9.71 -56.01
CA MET A 670 -11.93 10.84 -55.87
C MET A 670 -12.45 11.39 -57.22
N LYS A 671 -11.81 11.00 -58.33
CA LYS A 671 -12.13 11.42 -59.70
C LYS A 671 -12.69 10.25 -60.54
N ALA A 672 -12.71 9.03 -59.99
CA ALA A 672 -13.11 7.81 -60.68
C ALA A 672 -14.61 7.50 -60.48
N ALA A 673 -15.31 7.13 -61.55
CA ALA A 673 -16.72 6.74 -61.47
C ALA A 673 -16.89 5.42 -60.71
N GLY A 674 -17.77 5.41 -59.69
CA GLY A 674 -18.02 4.27 -58.80
C GLY A 674 -17.39 4.41 -57.40
N TYR A 675 -16.36 5.25 -57.25
CA TYR A 675 -15.54 5.37 -56.04
C TYR A 675 -16.05 6.47 -55.08
N SER A 676 -17.38 6.68 -55.01
CA SER A 676 -17.98 7.87 -54.38
C SER A 676 -17.92 7.91 -52.84
N SER A 677 -17.20 7.01 -52.19
CA SER A 677 -17.14 6.86 -50.73
C SER A 677 -15.71 6.71 -50.17
N VAL A 678 -14.65 7.08 -50.91
CA VAL A 678 -13.23 6.92 -50.48
C VAL A 678 -12.77 7.78 -49.30
N ASN A 679 -13.69 8.52 -48.69
CA ASN A 679 -13.47 9.44 -47.59
C ASN A 679 -14.39 8.94 -46.48
N HIS A 680 -13.98 7.88 -45.77
CA HIS A 680 -14.85 7.05 -44.95
C HIS A 680 -15.54 7.87 -43.86
N PHE A 681 -14.80 8.78 -43.21
CA PHE A 681 -15.37 9.85 -42.39
C PHE A 681 -14.42 11.04 -42.25
N GLY A 682 -14.99 12.23 -42.05
CA GLY A 682 -14.24 13.44 -41.72
C GLY A 682 -13.98 14.43 -42.85
N ALA A 683 -14.41 14.12 -44.07
CA ALA A 683 -14.31 15.01 -45.24
C ALA A 683 -12.89 15.46 -45.65
N VAL A 684 -11.81 14.83 -45.14
CA VAL A 684 -10.41 15.27 -45.34
C VAL A 684 -10.03 15.45 -46.81
N ARG A 685 -10.35 14.48 -47.68
CA ARG A 685 -10.08 14.56 -49.13
C ARG A 685 -10.96 15.57 -49.89
N SER A 686 -11.87 16.25 -49.22
CA SER A 686 -12.72 17.32 -49.75
C SER A 686 -12.24 18.72 -49.35
N ASP A 687 -11.23 18.83 -48.46
CA ASP A 687 -10.57 20.10 -48.17
C ASP A 687 -9.76 20.58 -49.39
N PRO A 688 -9.91 21.83 -49.85
CA PRO A 688 -9.21 22.33 -51.04
C PRO A 688 -7.69 22.43 -50.88
N ASN A 689 -7.16 22.34 -49.66
CA ASN A 689 -5.74 22.42 -49.36
C ASN A 689 -5.07 21.04 -49.22
N PHE A 690 -5.84 19.95 -49.15
CA PHE A 690 -5.34 18.57 -49.13
C PHE A 690 -4.63 18.23 -50.45
N LYS A 691 -3.42 17.68 -50.36
CA LYS A 691 -2.60 17.28 -51.52
C LYS A 691 -2.24 15.81 -51.41
N VAL A 692 -2.30 15.11 -52.54
CA VAL A 692 -1.87 13.71 -52.65
C VAL A 692 -1.20 13.45 -53.99
N ALA A 693 -0.14 12.66 -53.97
CA ALA A 693 0.45 12.02 -55.14
C ALA A 693 0.59 10.51 -54.88
N VAL A 694 0.47 9.72 -55.94
CA VAL A 694 0.61 8.26 -55.90
C VAL A 694 1.43 7.82 -57.11
N THR A 695 2.49 7.04 -56.86
CA THR A 695 3.35 6.44 -57.88
C THR A 695 3.29 4.93 -57.75
N HIS A 696 3.06 4.22 -58.86
CA HIS A 696 3.02 2.75 -58.91
C HIS A 696 4.27 2.19 -59.62
N GLY A 697 4.79 1.06 -59.12
CA GLY A 697 6.04 0.45 -59.60
C GLY A 697 6.33 -0.89 -58.92
N ASP A 698 7.62 -1.23 -58.75
CA ASP A 698 8.03 -2.40 -57.92
C ASP A 698 7.61 -2.22 -56.45
N ALA A 699 7.60 -0.96 -56.01
CA ALA A 699 6.87 -0.49 -54.84
C ALA A 699 5.90 0.62 -55.26
N ASP A 700 4.80 0.73 -54.52
CA ASP A 700 3.91 1.88 -54.56
C ASP A 700 4.38 2.94 -53.55
N ILE A 701 4.29 4.20 -53.94
CA ILE A 701 4.58 5.36 -53.08
C ILE A 701 3.30 6.18 -52.95
N TYR A 702 2.85 6.39 -51.72
CA TYR A 702 1.70 7.24 -51.37
C TYR A 702 2.21 8.45 -50.60
N GLU A 703 2.02 9.66 -51.13
CA GLU A 703 2.58 10.90 -50.56
C GLU A 703 1.45 11.91 -50.33
N GLN A 704 1.38 12.50 -49.13
CA GLN A 704 0.24 13.30 -48.67
C GLN A 704 0.69 14.53 -47.88
N ALA A 705 0.02 15.67 -48.12
CA ALA A 705 0.00 16.82 -47.21
C ALA A 705 -1.44 17.01 -46.70
N ILE A 706 -1.60 16.84 -45.40
CA ILE A 706 -2.88 16.73 -44.69
C ILE A 706 -3.05 18.00 -43.84
N PRO A 707 -4.00 18.90 -44.16
CA PRO A 707 -4.18 20.13 -43.39
C PRO A 707 -4.61 19.81 -41.96
N TRP A 708 -3.99 20.45 -40.96
CA TRP A 708 -4.39 20.26 -39.55
C TRP A 708 -5.87 20.64 -39.32
N SER A 709 -6.35 21.67 -40.04
CA SER A 709 -7.76 22.08 -40.06
C SER A 709 -8.69 20.99 -40.61
N ALA A 710 -8.26 20.23 -41.62
CA ALA A 710 -9.06 19.17 -42.22
C ALA A 710 -9.26 18.00 -41.25
N ILE A 711 -8.24 17.69 -40.43
CA ILE A 711 -8.40 16.68 -39.38
C ILE A 711 -9.13 17.17 -38.12
N GLY A 712 -9.45 18.47 -38.05
CA GLY A 712 -10.28 19.08 -36.99
C GLY A 712 -9.52 19.91 -35.97
N LYS A 713 -8.21 20.09 -36.10
CA LYS A 713 -7.43 20.96 -35.18
C LYS A 713 -7.66 22.43 -35.55
N THR A 714 -8.28 23.17 -34.65
CA THR A 714 -8.58 24.61 -34.81
C THR A 714 -7.68 25.52 -33.98
N GLU A 715 -6.83 24.94 -33.13
CA GLU A 715 -5.89 25.65 -32.25
C GLU A 715 -4.45 25.55 -32.79
N GLY A 716 -3.52 26.27 -32.16
CA GLY A 716 -2.14 26.37 -32.64
C GLY A 716 -1.37 25.05 -32.56
N ILE A 717 -0.61 24.74 -33.61
CA ILE A 717 0.29 23.57 -33.64
C ILE A 717 1.66 23.99 -33.11
N GLU A 718 2.16 23.30 -32.08
CA GLU A 718 3.47 23.57 -31.51
C GLU A 718 4.29 22.31 -31.19
N ILE A 719 5.58 22.53 -30.89
CA ILE A 719 6.53 21.49 -30.51
C ILE A 719 6.11 20.89 -29.16
N GLY A 720 6.00 19.57 -29.10
CA GLY A 720 5.45 18.85 -27.95
C GLY A 720 3.95 18.56 -28.07
N GLY A 721 3.27 19.13 -29.08
CA GLY A 721 1.94 18.70 -29.49
C GLY A 721 1.94 17.24 -29.94
N LYS A 722 0.76 16.62 -29.91
CA LYS A 722 0.57 15.18 -30.20
C LYS A 722 -0.61 14.94 -31.14
N ALA A 723 -0.67 13.73 -31.68
CA ALA A 723 -1.75 13.21 -32.53
C ALA A 723 -1.76 11.67 -32.48
N ALA A 724 -2.72 11.02 -33.13
CA ALA A 724 -2.68 9.57 -33.41
C ALA A 724 -2.58 9.30 -34.91
N LEU A 725 -1.98 8.17 -35.28
CA LEU A 725 -1.87 7.68 -36.66
C LEU A 725 -2.11 6.16 -36.72
N ALA A 726 -2.97 5.71 -37.63
CA ALA A 726 -3.13 4.30 -38.00
C ALA A 726 -3.13 4.16 -39.53
N LEU A 727 -2.50 3.12 -40.07
CA LEU A 727 -2.32 2.91 -41.51
C LEU A 727 -2.60 1.47 -41.92
N SER A 728 -3.33 1.28 -43.01
CA SER A 728 -3.53 -0.02 -43.67
C SER A 728 -3.24 0.11 -45.16
N ALA A 729 -2.22 -0.60 -45.67
CA ALA A 729 -1.81 -0.58 -47.07
C ALA A 729 -2.20 -1.89 -47.77
N CYS A 730 -2.89 -1.80 -48.92
CA CYS A 730 -3.23 -2.95 -49.75
C CYS A 730 -2.03 -3.32 -50.64
N VAL A 731 -1.37 -4.44 -50.34
CA VAL A 731 -0.13 -4.90 -51.01
C VAL A 731 -0.38 -5.95 -52.10
N LYS A 732 -1.57 -6.54 -52.14
CA LYS A 732 -1.99 -7.61 -53.06
C LYS A 732 -3.48 -7.48 -53.37
N SER A 733 -3.88 -7.66 -54.63
CA SER A 733 -5.27 -7.41 -55.06
C SER A 733 -6.20 -8.62 -54.89
N ALA A 734 -7.49 -8.39 -55.06
CA ALA A 734 -8.53 -9.42 -54.90
C ALA A 734 -8.80 -10.21 -56.19
N THR A 735 -8.36 -11.46 -56.29
CA THR A 735 -8.73 -12.34 -57.43
C THR A 735 -10.13 -12.95 -57.27
N PHE A 736 -11.17 -12.17 -57.56
CA PHE A 736 -12.58 -12.57 -57.77
C PHE A 736 -13.35 -13.26 -56.62
N LYS A 737 -12.71 -13.75 -55.55
CA LYS A 737 -13.36 -14.55 -54.47
C LYS A 737 -12.78 -14.40 -53.06
N THR A 738 -11.74 -13.61 -52.87
CA THR A 738 -11.08 -13.36 -51.58
C THR A 738 -10.66 -11.91 -51.52
N ASP A 739 -10.71 -11.31 -50.34
CA ASP A 739 -10.34 -9.93 -50.10
C ASP A 739 -8.85 -9.67 -50.39
N GLY A 740 -8.48 -8.39 -50.54
CA GLY A 740 -7.10 -7.96 -50.78
C GLY A 740 -6.15 -8.34 -49.63
N GLY A 741 -4.85 -8.43 -49.93
CA GLY A 741 -3.82 -8.63 -48.93
C GLY A 741 -3.36 -7.31 -48.34
N TYR A 742 -3.49 -7.11 -47.02
CA TYR A 742 -3.06 -5.88 -46.34
C TYR A 742 -1.84 -6.10 -45.45
N VAL A 743 -1.01 -5.06 -45.36
CA VAL A 743 -0.04 -4.87 -44.26
C VAL A 743 -0.34 -3.53 -43.60
N CYS A 744 -0.40 -3.55 -42.27
CA CYS A 744 -0.98 -2.46 -41.49
C CYS A 744 -0.01 -2.04 -40.37
N PHE A 745 0.27 -0.74 -40.26
CA PHE A 745 1.09 -0.15 -39.20
C PHE A 745 0.19 0.41 -38.11
N ALA A 746 0.44 0.00 -36.88
CA ALA A 746 -0.43 0.20 -35.73
C ALA A 746 -1.88 -0.10 -36.11
N SER A 747 -2.09 -1.33 -36.58
CA SER A 747 -3.28 -1.77 -37.31
C SER A 747 -4.59 -1.59 -36.56
N GLY A 748 -5.35 -0.54 -36.91
CA GLY A 748 -6.69 -0.29 -36.39
C GLY A 748 -7.83 -0.24 -37.42
N ILE A 749 -7.52 -0.30 -38.72
CA ILE A 749 -8.46 0.00 -39.81
C ILE A 749 -8.65 -1.24 -40.68
N ASN A 750 -9.58 -2.12 -40.29
CA ASN A 750 -10.11 -3.22 -41.10
C ASN A 750 -11.38 -3.81 -40.44
N GLY A 751 -12.12 -4.69 -41.14
CA GLY A 751 -13.16 -5.54 -40.55
C GLY A 751 -14.40 -4.82 -40.00
N GLY A 752 -14.55 -3.51 -40.27
CA GLY A 752 -15.56 -2.65 -39.66
C GLY A 752 -15.09 -1.90 -38.39
N LYS A 753 -13.83 -2.09 -37.99
CA LYS A 753 -13.15 -1.37 -36.89
C LYS A 753 -12.26 -0.25 -37.44
N SER A 754 -12.19 0.85 -36.72
CA SER A 754 -11.21 1.93 -36.89
C SER A 754 -10.44 2.12 -35.58
N PHE A 755 -9.23 2.66 -35.63
CA PHE A 755 -8.36 2.94 -34.46
C PHE A 755 -8.18 1.80 -33.42
N GLU A 756 -8.54 0.53 -33.73
CA GLU A 756 -8.39 -0.63 -32.83
C GLU A 756 -6.95 -0.80 -32.31
N ARG A 757 -5.96 -0.33 -33.10
CA ARG A 757 -4.64 0.09 -32.66
C ARG A 757 -4.33 1.43 -33.32
N TYR A 758 -3.37 2.16 -32.77
CA TYR A 758 -2.82 3.38 -33.35
C TYR A 758 -1.42 3.66 -32.77
N ALA A 759 -0.62 4.47 -33.47
CA ALA A 759 0.64 5.00 -32.99
C ALA A 759 0.45 6.43 -32.46
N ARG A 760 0.99 6.75 -31.28
CA ARG A 760 1.05 8.14 -30.80
C ARG A 760 2.14 8.89 -31.54
N VAL A 761 1.76 9.99 -32.18
CA VAL A 761 2.63 10.93 -32.87
C VAL A 761 3.10 11.98 -31.86
N ASN A 762 4.40 12.12 -31.66
CA ASN A 762 5.02 13.21 -30.90
C ASN A 762 5.61 14.24 -31.89
N LEU A 763 5.16 15.49 -31.86
CA LEU A 763 5.65 16.55 -32.76
C LEU A 763 6.96 17.16 -32.22
N THR A 764 8.11 16.72 -32.74
CA THR A 764 9.44 17.10 -32.23
C THR A 764 10.09 18.25 -33.00
N ALA A 765 11.05 18.95 -32.37
CA ALA A 765 11.65 20.17 -32.90
C ALA A 765 12.70 19.93 -34.00
N ASN A 766 13.61 18.98 -33.77
CA ASN A 766 14.80 18.75 -34.60
C ASN A 766 15.28 17.30 -34.46
N GLU A 767 15.11 16.50 -35.50
CA GLU A 767 15.77 15.21 -35.66
C GLU A 767 16.40 15.13 -37.07
N PRO A 768 17.45 14.30 -37.28
CA PRO A 768 18.01 14.11 -38.61
C PRO A 768 17.02 13.35 -39.51
N PHE A 769 16.69 13.95 -40.65
CA PHE A 769 15.88 13.35 -41.71
C PHE A 769 16.71 12.25 -42.40
N ASP A 770 16.05 11.25 -42.95
CA ASP A 770 16.71 10.04 -43.45
C ASP A 770 16.95 10.08 -44.96
N LYS A 771 17.78 9.15 -45.43
CA LYS A 771 17.99 8.91 -46.86
C LYS A 771 17.09 7.77 -47.33
N VAL A 772 16.55 7.87 -48.55
CA VAL A 772 15.58 6.90 -49.08
C VAL A 772 16.26 6.00 -50.11
N ASN A 773 16.30 4.68 -49.86
CA ASN A 773 16.94 3.72 -50.77
C ASN A 773 15.93 2.88 -51.56
N LEU A 774 15.37 3.46 -52.63
CA LEU A 774 14.42 2.77 -53.51
C LEU A 774 15.00 1.54 -54.24
N ASP A 775 16.32 1.36 -54.28
CA ASP A 775 16.93 0.17 -54.89
C ASP A 775 16.61 -1.13 -54.12
N GLU A 776 16.32 -1.04 -52.81
CA GLU A 776 15.99 -2.21 -51.97
C GLU A 776 14.60 -2.80 -52.22
N TYR A 777 13.76 -2.12 -52.99
CA TYR A 777 12.39 -2.55 -53.30
C TYR A 777 12.24 -3.22 -54.68
N LYS A 778 13.33 -3.26 -55.47
CA LYS A 778 13.32 -3.87 -56.81
C LYS A 778 13.28 -5.38 -56.70
N LYS A 779 12.35 -6.03 -57.42
CA LYS A 779 12.32 -7.49 -57.55
C LYS A 779 13.47 -7.94 -58.45
N GLU A 780 14.26 -8.93 -58.02
CA GLU A 780 15.24 -9.56 -58.89
C GLU A 780 14.52 -10.31 -60.02
N GLU A 781 14.96 -10.15 -61.27
CA GLU A 781 14.40 -10.92 -62.37
C GLU A 781 14.71 -12.42 -62.17
N PRO A 782 13.72 -13.33 -62.31
CA PRO A 782 13.93 -14.75 -62.07
C PRO A 782 14.86 -15.34 -63.13
N VAL A 783 16.07 -15.72 -62.70
CA VAL A 783 17.06 -16.41 -63.53
C VAL A 783 16.42 -17.67 -64.15
N PRO A 784 16.38 -17.83 -65.49
CA PRO A 784 15.71 -18.96 -66.12
C PRO A 784 16.31 -20.30 -65.69
N ALA A 785 15.49 -21.16 -65.08
CA ALA A 785 15.95 -22.44 -64.54
C ALA A 785 16.50 -23.39 -65.62
N GLU A 786 17.73 -23.88 -65.43
CA GLU A 786 18.34 -24.84 -66.34
C GLU A 786 17.56 -26.17 -66.39
N THR A 787 17.18 -26.57 -67.60
CA THR A 787 16.25 -27.70 -67.83
C THR A 787 16.94 -29.06 -67.70
N THR A 788 17.20 -29.49 -66.46
CA THR A 788 17.87 -30.77 -66.18
C THR A 788 16.92 -31.96 -66.37
N GLN A 789 17.31 -32.93 -67.21
CA GLN A 789 16.50 -34.11 -67.53
C GLN A 789 16.53 -35.18 -66.43
N THR A 790 15.44 -35.95 -66.33
CA THR A 790 15.29 -37.07 -65.40
C THR A 790 16.14 -38.28 -65.79
N VAL A 791 16.91 -38.81 -64.83
CA VAL A 791 17.52 -40.16 -64.87
C VAL A 791 17.30 -40.85 -63.53
N THR A 792 17.08 -42.17 -63.57
CA THR A 792 16.39 -42.91 -62.51
C THR A 792 17.32 -43.77 -61.64
N THR A 793 17.22 -43.57 -60.32
CA THR A 793 17.41 -44.54 -59.20
C THR A 793 18.52 -45.61 -59.29
N LYS A 794 19.45 -45.59 -58.32
CA LYS A 794 19.75 -46.82 -57.54
C LYS A 794 20.37 -46.60 -56.15
N GLU A 795 20.38 -47.68 -55.37
CA GLU A 795 20.81 -47.79 -53.97
C GLU A 795 22.34 -47.78 -53.81
N GLU A 796 22.87 -47.33 -52.67
CA GLU A 796 23.47 -48.25 -51.68
C GLU A 796 23.78 -47.57 -50.33
N THR A 797 24.11 -48.40 -49.33
CA THR A 797 24.45 -48.00 -47.95
C THR A 797 25.94 -47.74 -47.76
N THR A 798 26.34 -46.98 -46.72
CA THR A 798 27.16 -47.44 -45.57
C THR A 798 27.57 -46.25 -44.66
N LYS A 799 27.99 -46.54 -43.42
CA LYS A 799 28.31 -45.62 -42.31
C LYS A 799 29.76 -45.81 -41.83
N ALA A 800 30.61 -44.77 -41.85
CA ALA A 800 31.83 -44.66 -41.02
C ALA A 800 32.55 -43.27 -41.10
N GLU A 801 32.42 -42.46 -40.04
CA GLU A 801 33.50 -41.95 -39.16
C GLU A 801 34.92 -41.49 -39.65
N THR A 802 35.48 -40.53 -38.89
CA THR A 802 36.93 -40.22 -38.63
C THR A 802 37.81 -39.34 -39.59
N THR A 803 37.98 -38.07 -39.18
CA THR A 803 39.27 -37.34 -38.88
C THR A 803 40.25 -36.77 -39.96
N THR A 804 40.35 -35.42 -39.97
CA THR A 804 41.57 -34.60 -39.62
C THR A 804 42.62 -34.13 -40.67
N LYS A 805 42.90 -32.80 -40.67
CA LYS A 805 44.16 -32.06 -41.09
C LYS A 805 44.54 -32.04 -42.60
N GLU A 806 45.52 -31.26 -43.11
CA GLU A 806 46.63 -30.40 -42.57
C GLU A 806 47.04 -29.35 -43.67
N GLU A 807 47.57 -28.13 -43.48
CA GLU A 807 47.57 -27.08 -42.42
C GLU A 807 48.21 -25.75 -42.98
N THR A 808 48.18 -24.63 -42.23
CA THR A 808 49.03 -23.38 -42.34
C THR A 808 48.98 -22.52 -43.63
N THR A 809 49.46 -21.25 -43.69
CA THR A 809 50.13 -20.28 -42.76
C THR A 809 49.50 -18.87 -43.00
N THR A 810 49.81 -17.68 -42.44
CA THR A 810 50.92 -17.02 -41.68
C THR A 810 50.29 -15.85 -40.88
N LYS A 811 50.62 -15.53 -39.61
CA LYS A 811 51.75 -14.75 -39.05
C LYS A 811 51.94 -13.33 -39.67
N ALA A 812 52.22 -12.24 -38.92
CA ALA A 812 52.72 -12.06 -37.54
C ALA A 812 52.44 -10.59 -37.04
N GLU A 813 52.71 -10.09 -35.81
CA GLU A 813 53.25 -10.67 -34.54
C GLU A 813 53.04 -9.73 -33.31
N THR A 814 52.59 -10.29 -32.16
CA THR A 814 52.97 -9.91 -30.74
C THR A 814 52.73 -8.48 -30.15
N THR A 815 52.75 -8.22 -28.83
CA THR A 815 53.27 -8.98 -27.64
C THR A 815 52.54 -8.63 -26.31
N THR A 816 52.24 -9.65 -25.46
CA THR A 816 52.37 -9.78 -23.96
C THR A 816 52.13 -8.61 -22.97
N LYS A 817 51.71 -8.79 -21.70
CA LYS A 817 51.28 -9.95 -20.86
C LYS A 817 50.41 -9.45 -19.66
N ALA A 818 49.94 -10.37 -18.81
CA ALA A 818 49.15 -10.13 -17.60
C ALA A 818 49.98 -10.06 -16.28
N GLU A 819 49.27 -9.94 -15.14
CA GLU A 819 49.59 -10.34 -13.74
C GLU A 819 49.65 -9.24 -12.62
N THR A 820 48.52 -9.11 -11.89
CA THR A 820 48.38 -9.24 -10.40
C THR A 820 48.82 -8.14 -9.39
N THR A 821 47.96 -7.92 -8.38
CA THR A 821 48.19 -7.53 -6.94
C THR A 821 48.37 -6.06 -6.47
N THR A 822 47.36 -5.60 -5.68
CA THR A 822 47.40 -4.83 -4.40
C THR A 822 48.16 -3.50 -4.18
N LYS A 823 47.34 -2.46 -3.88
CA LYS A 823 47.32 -1.62 -2.65
C LYS A 823 48.37 -0.49 -2.47
N ALA A 824 47.94 0.55 -1.73
CA ALA A 824 48.71 1.62 -1.06
C ALA A 824 49.15 2.80 -1.98
N GLU A 825 49.24 4.07 -1.55
CA GLU A 825 48.92 4.73 -0.26
C GLU A 825 48.90 6.29 -0.40
N THR A 826 48.24 6.99 0.56
CA THR A 826 48.60 8.34 1.13
C THR A 826 48.71 9.62 0.24
N THR A 827 48.67 10.90 0.71
CA THR A 827 48.38 11.55 2.03
C THR A 827 48.08 13.07 1.90
N ASP A 828 47.43 13.63 2.94
CA ASP A 828 47.59 14.98 3.56
C ASP A 828 47.39 16.30 2.76
N GLY A 829 47.03 17.43 3.39
CA GLY A 829 46.82 17.72 4.84
C GLY A 829 45.98 19.01 5.06
N SER A 830 45.39 19.26 6.24
CA SER A 830 46.03 19.76 7.50
C SER A 830 46.06 21.32 7.56
N ALA A 831 45.65 22.03 8.62
CA ALA A 831 44.93 21.66 9.86
C ALA A 831 44.39 22.92 10.61
N ASP A 832 43.75 22.69 11.77
CA ASP A 832 43.56 23.56 12.97
C ASP A 832 42.15 24.13 13.27
N LYS A 833 41.64 24.20 14.53
CA LYS A 833 42.00 23.56 15.84
C LYS A 833 40.91 23.81 16.94
N ILE A 834 40.78 22.89 17.92
CA ILE A 834 40.68 23.03 19.41
C ILE A 834 39.75 24.13 20.01
N ASP A 835 38.92 23.92 21.06
CA ASP A 835 38.49 22.79 21.95
C ASP A 835 37.41 23.36 22.93
N ASP A 836 36.65 22.66 23.81
CA ASP A 836 36.36 21.26 24.16
C ASP A 836 34.85 21.14 24.57
N GLY A 837 34.26 20.10 25.19
CA GLY A 837 34.71 18.74 25.55
C GLY A 837 33.85 18.05 26.64
N THR A 838 33.87 16.70 26.65
CA THR A 838 33.37 15.77 27.71
C THR A 838 31.86 15.68 27.99
N GLN A 839 31.24 14.57 28.43
CA GLN A 839 31.53 13.10 28.48
C GLN A 839 30.18 12.37 28.75
N GLY A 840 29.93 11.09 28.44
CA GLY A 840 30.69 10.09 27.69
C GLY A 840 30.25 8.63 28.00
N THR A 841 29.74 7.88 27.01
CA THR A 841 29.22 6.50 27.15
C THR A 841 30.00 5.46 26.32
N GLY A 842 31.33 5.38 26.51
CA GLY A 842 32.19 4.56 25.65
C GLY A 842 33.37 3.88 26.35
N ASN A 843 33.14 2.93 27.27
CA ASN A 843 34.24 2.26 27.98
C ASN A 843 34.09 0.74 28.26
N ARG A 844 32.99 0.08 27.82
CA ARG A 844 32.82 -1.38 28.02
C ARG A 844 33.58 -2.24 27.01
N VAL A 845 33.59 -1.86 25.72
CA VAL A 845 34.22 -2.66 24.64
C VAL A 845 35.76 -2.69 24.75
N VAL A 846 36.36 -1.58 25.17
CA VAL A 846 37.82 -1.40 25.25
C VAL A 846 38.49 -2.42 26.18
N PHE A 847 37.85 -2.74 27.31
CA PHE A 847 38.41 -3.65 28.32
C PHE A 847 38.56 -5.09 27.83
N PHE A 848 37.59 -5.61 27.07
CA PHE A 848 37.62 -6.99 26.57
C PHE A 848 38.70 -7.23 25.51
N ILE A 849 39.11 -6.19 24.77
CA ILE A 849 40.12 -6.30 23.69
C ILE A 849 41.54 -6.12 24.24
N ILE A 850 41.75 -5.20 25.19
CA ILE A 850 43.09 -4.87 25.69
C ILE A 850 43.65 -5.94 26.64
N ALA A 851 42.82 -6.56 27.49
CA ALA A 851 43.29 -7.52 28.48
C ALA A 851 43.96 -8.79 27.87
N PRO A 852 43.40 -9.46 26.84
CA PRO A 852 44.08 -10.57 26.17
C PRO A 852 45.38 -10.14 25.48
N LEU A 853 45.39 -8.95 24.86
CA LEU A 853 46.57 -8.39 24.17
C LEU A 853 47.75 -8.17 25.14
N LEU A 854 47.50 -7.63 26.32
CA LEU A 854 48.54 -7.46 27.36
C LEU A 854 49.12 -8.80 27.83
N VAL A 855 48.28 -9.83 28.01
CA VAL A 855 48.75 -11.18 28.38
C VAL A 855 49.65 -11.76 27.29
N ILE A 856 49.26 -11.64 26.01
CA ILE A 856 50.07 -12.11 24.86
C ILE A 856 51.41 -11.36 24.81
N ILE A 857 51.42 -10.04 24.97
CA ILE A 857 52.65 -9.22 24.98
C ILE A 857 53.59 -9.65 26.11
N ILE A 858 53.07 -9.92 27.32
CA ILE A 858 53.87 -10.40 28.45
C ILE A 858 54.45 -11.79 28.17
N VAL A 859 53.67 -12.72 27.62
CA VAL A 859 54.14 -14.07 27.24
C VAL A 859 55.24 -14.00 26.18
N VAL A 860 55.07 -13.17 25.14
CA VAL A 860 56.07 -12.95 24.09
C VAL A 860 57.34 -12.31 24.66
N ALA A 861 57.23 -11.32 25.55
CA ALA A 861 58.38 -10.69 26.21
C ALA A 861 59.18 -11.71 27.06
N VAL A 862 58.49 -12.53 27.86
CA VAL A 862 59.12 -13.58 28.67
C VAL A 862 59.79 -14.64 27.78
N TYR A 863 59.15 -15.06 26.69
CA TYR A 863 59.75 -15.97 25.71
C TYR A 863 61.01 -15.39 25.07
N LEU A 864 60.99 -14.11 24.65
CA LEU A 864 62.14 -13.44 24.04
C LEU A 864 63.30 -13.23 25.01
N ILE A 865 63.02 -12.93 26.29
CA ILE A 865 64.05 -12.82 27.34
C ILE A 865 64.73 -14.18 27.57
N ASN A 866 63.96 -15.25 27.72
CA ASN A 866 64.50 -16.61 27.87
C ASN A 866 65.32 -17.04 26.63
N LYS A 867 64.84 -16.70 25.42
CA LYS A 867 65.54 -16.96 24.15
C LYS A 867 66.85 -16.18 24.00
N LYS A 868 66.97 -15.00 24.61
CA LYS A 868 68.23 -14.23 24.69
C LYS A 868 69.23 -14.87 25.66
N GLN A 869 68.78 -15.33 26.84
CA GLN A 869 69.65 -16.00 27.81
C GLN A 869 70.20 -17.33 27.26
N ALA A 870 69.42 -18.08 26.49
CA ALA A 870 69.85 -19.33 25.85
C ALA A 870 70.96 -19.18 24.78
N LYS A 871 71.35 -17.96 24.39
CA LYS A 871 72.43 -17.71 23.41
C LYS A 871 73.70 -17.05 23.98
N ASN A 872 73.73 -16.70 25.27
CA ASN A 872 74.91 -16.15 25.95
C ASN A 872 75.08 -16.80 27.35
N PRO A 873 75.71 -17.99 27.44
CA PRO A 873 76.01 -18.60 28.73
C PRO A 873 77.20 -17.91 29.41
N LYS A 874 76.91 -17.11 30.45
CA LYS A 874 77.83 -16.68 31.50
C LYS A 874 77.08 -16.59 32.83
#